data_AF-A0A6H2DUG7-F1
#
_entry.id   AF-A0A6H2DUG7-F1
#
_cell.length_a   1.000
_cell.length_b   1.000
_cell.length_c   1.000
_cell.angle_alpha   90.00
_cell.angle_beta   90.00
_cell.angle_gamma   90.00
#
_symmetry.space_group_name_H-M   'P 1'
#
loop_
_entity.id
_entity.type
_entity.pdbx_description
1 polymer ?
#
loop_
_entity_poly.entity_id
_entity_poly.type
_entity_poly.pdbx_seq_one_letter_code
_entity_poly.pdbx_strand_id
1 'polypeptide(L)'
;MKKKIIKSLATGFGLLAPIAILASCGETEKTTINFATSQGEFWPMMMGMKEIIKIYNEQHKNDADFLPVELLAREKSKQDSEAGLLSQLQADLTTGKGNWDIILGNKATAYVANSFNKLLDVGTQTVNPNSFPKKIIDNYNKLLGSEGTNTLKSLPYNINDTDGIVFNLDIMNVLFDIIQSNGGTIDENSEIAKKVKESVGKGHSIPKNSMFSAIKIKESSKTTGFSGFTVNDSTFSDIKKAFEFAQKIYDNTEIDTTKLDADVKDTEIFAIDYASDVFRKQIMSKENKSFWTEESLNNNDLQLKVNIKTDQDLRTKVSNQFEEWENALKQTQFVGTTTGEGEAKKTQWTTKDIVTKTTTDSVQNNDGKTFYSVKFTNFFTPEINQWGSFEVRQYLAAFTYAPLVGTNYSVDSPWARGFFAADLKDGKQKAEEWTTRDDVYATNQAMRSDENAQFSSYNAGGSSLIAVKSNNEKVNKNIKKFIDFLYNGTGLKDLTGADISAADFMAEQSAYFIPTTTTITQNKINELKTRQSTYKTKLAELDTQIASKKAEAEQIQAKVAKHEKDTTQPDATEAEKTKLTDFNTLKGKRAKFDIAINNLTSVIISIDSALKFVNNEKTGILPQPANTEIIKIPTNLTNALFESTKKDKPTHLTKEDFLTKLLNNVQIN
;
A
#
# COMPACT_ATOMS: atom_id res chain seq x y z
N MET A 1 7.59 41.03 -6.33
CA MET A 1 6.71 41.95 -5.57
C MET A 1 5.62 42.50 -6.48
N LYS A 2 4.39 42.55 -5.95
CA LYS A 2 3.21 43.38 -6.32
C LYS A 2 2.37 43.06 -7.59
N LYS A 3 1.32 42.27 -7.31
CA LYS A 3 -0.12 42.39 -7.67
C LYS A 3 -0.58 43.57 -8.57
N LYS A 4 -1.50 43.26 -9.51
CA LYS A 4 -2.81 43.91 -9.78
C LYS A 4 -3.65 42.96 -10.67
N ILE A 5 -4.73 42.34 -10.15
CA ILE A 5 -6.15 42.74 -10.19
C ILE A 5 -6.72 42.85 -11.62
N ILE A 6 -7.56 41.88 -12.01
CA ILE A 6 -8.81 42.11 -12.77
C ILE A 6 -9.90 41.15 -12.23
N LYS A 7 -10.82 41.70 -11.44
CA LYS A 7 -12.26 41.32 -11.37
C LYS A 7 -12.94 42.13 -12.51
N SER A 8 -14.05 41.79 -13.15
CA SER A 8 -15.12 40.79 -13.05
C SER A 8 -16.05 41.06 -14.23
N LEU A 9 -16.80 40.06 -14.72
CA LEU A 9 -18.16 40.29 -15.22
C LEU A 9 -18.97 39.01 -15.00
N ALA A 10 -19.95 39.14 -14.09
CA ALA A 10 -20.97 38.16 -13.77
C ALA A 10 -22.27 38.58 -14.47
N THR A 11 -23.09 37.60 -14.87
CA THR A 11 -24.56 37.64 -14.99
C THR A 11 -25.00 36.20 -15.36
N GLY A 12 -25.99 35.55 -14.76
CA GLY A 12 -26.88 35.93 -13.67
C GLY A 12 -27.46 34.65 -13.02
N PHE A 13 -27.50 34.66 -11.70
CA PHE A 13 -28.26 33.71 -10.88
C PHE A 13 -29.63 34.33 -10.58
N GLY A 14 -30.70 33.57 -10.80
CA GLY A 14 -32.05 33.92 -10.37
C GLY A 14 -32.19 33.79 -8.85
N LEU A 15 -32.61 34.88 -8.22
CA LEU A 15 -32.93 35.03 -6.80
C LEU A 15 -34.17 34.21 -6.42
N LEU A 16 -34.07 33.43 -5.34
CA LEU A 16 -35.20 33.16 -4.45
C LEU A 16 -34.79 33.58 -3.03
N ALA A 17 -35.63 34.40 -2.42
CA ALA A 17 -35.37 35.18 -1.22
C ALA A 17 -35.24 34.33 0.06
N PRO A 18 -34.44 34.77 1.05
CA PRO A 18 -34.37 34.12 2.35
C PRO A 18 -35.57 34.54 3.21
N ILE A 19 -36.42 33.57 3.57
CA ILE A 19 -37.36 33.74 4.69
C ILE A 19 -36.53 33.66 5.97
N ALA A 20 -36.54 34.75 6.74
CA ALA A 20 -35.98 34.79 8.08
C ALA A 20 -36.80 33.85 8.99
N ILE A 21 -36.18 32.76 9.45
CA ILE A 21 -36.70 31.94 10.54
C ILE A 21 -35.97 32.37 11.81
N LEU A 22 -36.76 32.84 12.78
CA LEU A 22 -36.40 33.17 14.14
C LEU A 22 -35.60 32.02 14.79
N ALA A 23 -34.52 32.39 15.48
CA ALA A 23 -33.78 31.50 16.35
C ALA A 23 -34.69 30.97 17.48
N SER A 24 -35.03 29.69 17.38
CA SER A 24 -35.37 28.85 18.52
C SER A 24 -34.35 27.71 18.50
N CYS A 25 -33.84 27.29 19.67
CA CYS A 25 -32.84 26.23 19.80
C CYS A 25 -33.25 24.99 19.00
N GLY A 26 -32.63 24.77 17.84
CA GLY A 26 -32.89 23.65 16.96
C GLY A 26 -31.56 23.21 16.33
N GLU A 27 -31.21 21.94 16.51
CA GLU A 27 -30.12 21.32 15.76
C GLU A 27 -30.37 21.56 14.27
N THR A 28 -29.39 22.12 13.56
CA THR A 28 -29.46 22.27 12.10
C THR A 28 -29.73 20.90 11.50
N GLU A 29 -30.83 20.75 10.73
CA GLU A 29 -31.20 19.45 10.17
C GLU A 29 -30.05 18.90 9.32
N LYS A 30 -29.63 17.67 9.62
CA LYS A 30 -28.51 17.02 8.93
C LYS A 30 -28.90 16.68 7.50
N THR A 31 -28.14 17.21 6.53
CA THR A 31 -28.42 17.07 5.09
C THR A 31 -27.57 16.02 4.39
N THR A 32 -26.52 15.50 5.02
CA THR A 32 -25.58 14.53 4.43
C THR A 32 -25.12 13.47 5.44
N ILE A 33 -24.66 12.33 4.93
CA ILE A 33 -23.89 11.33 5.68
C ILE A 33 -22.40 11.57 5.40
N ASN A 34 -21.64 11.93 6.43
CA ASN A 34 -20.22 12.25 6.31
C ASN A 34 -19.36 11.01 6.56
N PHE A 35 -18.69 10.54 5.51
CA PHE A 35 -17.76 9.42 5.56
C PHE A 35 -16.31 9.93 5.58
N ALA A 36 -15.66 9.87 6.75
CA ALA A 36 -14.29 10.33 6.97
C ALA A 36 -13.22 9.24 6.74
N THR A 37 -12.11 9.63 6.13
CA THR A 37 -10.91 8.80 5.95
C THR A 37 -9.63 9.65 6.06
N SER A 38 -8.51 9.00 6.38
CA SER A 38 -7.18 9.60 6.39
C SER A 38 -6.46 9.47 5.05
N GLN A 39 -7.06 8.76 4.10
CA GLN A 39 -6.50 8.61 2.76
C GLN A 39 -6.69 9.90 1.96
N GLY A 40 -5.63 10.31 1.26
CA GLY A 40 -5.68 11.45 0.35
C GLY A 40 -6.46 11.14 -0.92
N GLU A 41 -6.93 12.17 -1.62
CA GLU A 41 -7.84 12.03 -2.77
C GLU A 41 -7.41 11.12 -3.92
N PHE A 42 -6.12 10.80 -4.05
CA PHE A 42 -5.52 9.99 -5.11
C PHE A 42 -5.04 8.60 -4.64
N TRP A 43 -5.35 8.23 -3.39
CA TRP A 43 -5.05 6.89 -2.89
C TRP A 43 -5.95 5.83 -3.55
N PRO A 44 -5.51 4.54 -3.64
CA PRO A 44 -6.23 3.51 -4.39
C PRO A 44 -7.72 3.39 -4.08
N MET A 45 -8.08 3.26 -2.80
CA MET A 45 -9.47 3.14 -2.35
C MET A 45 -10.37 4.30 -2.80
N MET A 46 -9.81 5.52 -2.85
CA MET A 46 -10.57 6.72 -3.21
C MET A 46 -11.03 6.70 -4.66
N MET A 47 -10.29 6.04 -5.55
CA MET A 47 -10.63 5.93 -6.97
C MET A 47 -11.92 5.11 -7.18
N GLY A 48 -12.09 4.02 -6.44
CA GLY A 48 -13.32 3.23 -6.45
C GLY A 48 -14.44 3.87 -5.63
N MET A 49 -14.16 4.29 -4.41
CA MET A 49 -15.18 4.78 -3.46
C MET A 49 -15.89 6.05 -3.94
N LYS A 50 -15.17 6.99 -4.58
CA LYS A 50 -15.78 8.22 -5.13
C LYS A 50 -16.86 7.90 -6.18
N GLU A 51 -16.60 6.96 -7.08
CA GLU A 51 -17.56 6.59 -8.13
C GLU A 51 -18.72 5.76 -7.56
N ILE A 52 -18.45 4.85 -6.61
CA ILE A 52 -19.51 4.12 -5.90
C ILE A 52 -20.48 5.09 -5.20
N ILE A 53 -19.96 6.07 -4.45
CA ILE A 53 -20.79 7.06 -3.75
C ILE A 53 -21.60 7.89 -4.73
N LYS A 54 -21.00 8.30 -5.86
CA LYS A 54 -21.72 9.03 -6.91
C LYS A 54 -22.88 8.21 -7.47
N ILE A 55 -22.66 6.94 -7.80
CA ILE A 55 -23.70 6.04 -8.31
C ILE A 55 -24.79 5.82 -7.25
N TYR A 56 -24.40 5.51 -6.01
CA TYR A 56 -25.33 5.34 -4.88
C TYR A 56 -26.22 6.57 -4.70
N ASN A 57 -25.62 7.76 -4.64
CA ASN A 57 -26.35 9.01 -4.45
C ASN A 57 -27.34 9.27 -5.59
N GLU A 58 -26.96 8.99 -6.84
CA GLU A 58 -27.84 9.17 -7.99
C GLU A 58 -28.99 8.15 -8.02
N GLN A 59 -28.72 6.88 -7.70
CA GLN A 59 -29.73 5.82 -7.68
C GLN A 59 -30.80 6.05 -6.61
N HIS A 60 -30.41 6.62 -5.46
CA HIS A 60 -31.29 6.74 -4.29
C HIS A 60 -31.81 8.16 -4.02
N LYS A 61 -31.46 9.16 -4.85
CA LYS A 61 -31.84 10.57 -4.61
C LYS A 61 -33.33 10.84 -4.45
N ASN A 62 -34.17 9.97 -5.02
CA ASN A 62 -35.63 10.11 -4.98
C ASN A 62 -36.28 9.26 -3.88
N ASP A 63 -35.49 8.51 -3.11
CA ASP A 63 -36.03 7.71 -2.02
C ASP A 63 -36.45 8.61 -0.86
N ALA A 64 -37.58 8.29 -0.22
CA ALA A 64 -38.05 9.01 0.94
C ALA A 64 -36.98 9.02 2.05
N ASP A 65 -36.79 10.20 2.65
CA ASP A 65 -35.81 10.45 3.72
C ASP A 65 -34.35 10.18 3.35
N PHE A 66 -34.02 10.12 2.06
CA PHE A 66 -32.64 9.91 1.61
C PHE A 66 -31.71 11.04 2.05
N LEU A 67 -30.53 10.67 2.52
CA LEU A 67 -29.41 11.58 2.76
C LEU A 67 -28.23 11.14 1.89
N PRO A 68 -27.72 12.02 1.00
CA PRO A 68 -26.54 11.70 0.20
C PRO A 68 -25.30 11.52 1.07
N VAL A 69 -24.42 10.63 0.64
CA VAL A 69 -23.12 10.40 1.28
C VAL A 69 -22.08 11.35 0.70
N GLU A 70 -21.32 12.01 1.57
CA GLU A 70 -20.14 12.79 1.21
C GLU A 70 -18.88 12.10 1.76
N LEU A 71 -17.92 11.84 0.86
CA LEU A 71 -16.61 11.33 1.23
C LEU A 71 -15.68 12.49 1.62
N LEU A 72 -15.18 12.45 2.86
CA LEU A 72 -14.23 13.40 3.41
C LEU A 72 -12.82 12.78 3.38
N ALA A 73 -12.13 12.97 2.26
CA ALA A 73 -10.71 12.63 2.10
C ALA A 73 -9.83 13.40 3.10
N ARG A 74 -8.56 13.02 3.26
CA ARG A 74 -7.56 13.70 4.11
C ARG A 74 -7.59 15.22 3.98
N GLU A 75 -7.68 15.73 2.76
CA GLU A 75 -7.67 17.17 2.47
C GLU A 75 -8.89 17.91 3.09
N LYS A 76 -10.02 17.20 3.28
CA LYS A 76 -11.22 17.72 3.95
C LYS A 76 -11.29 17.33 5.42
N SER A 77 -10.94 16.09 5.78
CA SER A 77 -10.96 15.59 7.17
C SER A 77 -9.84 16.20 8.01
N LYS A 78 -8.76 16.66 7.36
CA LYS A 78 -7.53 17.21 7.96
C LYS A 78 -6.77 16.22 8.85
N GLN A 79 -6.99 14.91 8.65
CA GLN A 79 -6.30 13.85 9.38
C GLN A 79 -5.50 12.99 8.40
N ASP A 80 -4.22 12.80 8.68
CA ASP A 80 -3.27 12.08 7.83
C ASP A 80 -3.07 10.61 8.23
N SER A 81 -3.69 10.18 9.33
CA SER A 81 -3.57 8.83 9.88
C SER A 81 -4.86 8.37 10.57
N GLU A 82 -5.04 7.06 10.72
CA GLU A 82 -6.15 6.50 11.50
C GLU A 82 -6.06 6.89 12.99
N ALA A 83 -4.86 7.08 13.52
CA ALA A 83 -4.65 7.59 14.88
C ALA A 83 -5.11 9.05 15.03
N GLY A 84 -4.92 9.88 13.99
CA GLY A 84 -5.47 11.24 13.90
C GLY A 84 -7.00 11.23 13.88
N LEU A 85 -7.60 10.36 13.06
CA LEU A 85 -9.06 10.15 13.05
C LEU A 85 -9.58 9.72 14.43
N LEU A 86 -8.93 8.74 15.07
CA LEU A 86 -9.27 8.28 16.42
C LEU A 86 -9.28 9.43 17.44
N SER A 87 -8.21 10.22 17.45
CA SER A 87 -8.03 11.32 18.40
C SER A 87 -9.08 12.42 18.19
N GLN A 88 -9.38 12.75 16.94
CA GLN A 88 -10.42 13.72 16.60
C GLN A 88 -11.81 13.20 16.97
N LEU A 89 -12.12 11.93 16.70
CA LEU A 89 -13.38 11.32 17.13
C LEU A 89 -13.56 11.42 18.65
N GLN A 90 -12.52 11.10 19.43
CA GLN A 90 -12.58 11.19 20.88
C GLN A 90 -12.87 12.63 21.35
N ALA A 91 -12.19 13.62 20.76
CA ALA A 91 -12.42 15.04 21.06
C ALA A 91 -13.86 15.49 20.69
N ASP A 92 -14.35 15.07 19.53
CA ASP A 92 -15.69 15.36 19.03
C ASP A 92 -16.78 14.78 19.93
N LEU A 93 -16.62 13.53 20.38
CA LEU A 93 -17.55 12.86 21.29
C LEU A 93 -17.54 13.47 22.69
N THR A 94 -16.37 13.87 23.18
CA THR A 94 -16.22 14.54 24.48
C THR A 94 -16.89 15.91 24.50
N THR A 95 -16.79 16.65 23.39
CA THR A 95 -17.34 18.02 23.28
C THR A 95 -18.78 18.06 22.74
N GLY A 96 -19.31 16.93 22.27
CA GLY A 96 -20.64 16.84 21.64
C GLY A 96 -20.72 17.54 20.29
N LYS A 97 -19.59 17.75 19.59
CA LYS A 97 -19.50 18.53 18.32
C LYS A 97 -19.14 17.68 17.10
N GLY A 98 -19.39 16.37 17.15
CA GLY A 98 -19.00 15.45 16.10
C GLY A 98 -19.77 15.61 14.78
N ASN A 99 -19.03 15.57 13.67
CA ASN A 99 -19.58 15.68 12.32
C ASN A 99 -19.41 14.41 11.47
N TRP A 100 -18.84 13.34 12.00
CA TRP A 100 -18.56 12.12 11.24
C TRP A 100 -19.59 11.03 11.54
N ASP A 101 -20.14 10.43 10.49
CA ASP A 101 -21.15 9.36 10.58
C ASP A 101 -20.55 7.99 10.32
N ILE A 102 -19.59 7.93 9.40
CA ILE A 102 -18.84 6.73 9.03
C ILE A 102 -17.37 7.11 9.05
N ILE A 103 -16.55 6.25 9.63
CA ILE A 103 -15.10 6.44 9.71
C ILE A 103 -14.43 5.19 9.15
N LEU A 104 -13.50 5.38 8.22
CA LEU A 104 -12.55 4.34 7.84
C LEU A 104 -11.43 4.34 8.89
N GLY A 105 -11.51 3.43 9.86
CA GLY A 105 -10.62 3.40 11.01
C GLY A 105 -10.19 1.98 11.35
N ASN A 106 -9.88 1.72 12.61
CA ASN A 106 -9.49 0.40 13.08
C ASN A 106 -10.25 0.03 14.36
N LYS A 107 -9.84 -1.07 14.98
CA LYS A 107 -10.45 -1.58 16.21
C LYS A 107 -10.42 -0.56 17.35
N ALA A 108 -9.36 0.25 17.46
CA ALA A 108 -9.31 1.33 18.46
C ALA A 108 -10.40 2.39 18.23
N THR A 109 -10.69 2.74 16.98
CA THR A 109 -11.79 3.65 16.62
C THR A 109 -13.14 3.10 17.07
N ALA A 110 -13.35 1.79 16.89
CA ALA A 110 -14.55 1.11 17.38
C ALA A 110 -14.66 1.18 18.91
N TYR A 111 -13.55 0.92 19.62
CA TYR A 111 -13.52 0.99 21.08
C TYR A 111 -13.85 2.39 21.62
N VAL A 112 -13.27 3.45 21.02
CA VAL A 112 -13.59 4.83 21.39
C VAL A 112 -15.06 5.16 21.11
N ALA A 113 -15.61 4.79 19.95
CA ALA A 113 -17.04 5.02 19.71
C ALA A 113 -17.92 4.24 20.71
N ASN A 114 -17.53 3.01 21.07
CA ASN A 114 -18.28 2.17 22.02
C ASN A 114 -18.25 2.74 23.45
N SER A 115 -17.12 3.32 23.89
CA SER A 115 -17.01 3.83 25.27
C SER A 115 -17.95 5.01 25.56
N PHE A 116 -18.33 5.75 24.52
CA PHE A 116 -19.34 6.82 24.57
C PHE A 116 -20.76 6.33 24.24
N ASN A 117 -20.99 5.01 24.07
CA ASN A 117 -22.24 4.43 23.58
C ASN A 117 -22.69 5.01 22.22
N LYS A 118 -21.71 5.30 21.36
CA LYS A 118 -21.87 5.91 20.05
C LYS A 118 -21.48 4.99 18.90
N LEU A 119 -21.31 3.69 19.16
CA LEU A 119 -21.09 2.70 18.11
C LEU A 119 -22.44 2.15 17.61
N LEU A 120 -22.74 2.38 16.33
CA LEU A 120 -23.98 1.92 15.70
C LEU A 120 -23.87 0.44 15.29
N ASP A 121 -24.88 -0.36 15.67
CA ASP A 121 -25.07 -1.68 15.05
C ASP A 121 -25.67 -1.49 13.66
N VAL A 122 -24.88 -1.78 12.64
CA VAL A 122 -25.26 -1.61 11.22
C VAL A 122 -25.70 -2.91 10.57
N GLY A 123 -25.87 -3.99 11.35
CA GLY A 123 -26.43 -5.24 10.85
C GLY A 123 -27.76 -4.99 10.11
N THR A 124 -27.89 -5.63 8.94
CA THR A 124 -29.11 -5.71 8.14
C THR A 124 -29.48 -7.18 7.92
N GLN A 125 -30.59 -7.44 7.22
CA GLN A 125 -30.95 -8.82 6.86
C GLN A 125 -29.92 -9.46 5.91
N THR A 126 -29.28 -8.64 5.10
CA THR A 126 -28.39 -9.02 3.99
C THR A 126 -26.89 -8.87 4.34
N VAL A 127 -26.54 -7.97 5.26
CA VAL A 127 -25.19 -7.81 5.81
C VAL A 127 -25.24 -8.05 7.31
N ASN A 128 -24.74 -9.20 7.75
CA ASN A 128 -24.73 -9.61 9.15
C ASN A 128 -23.44 -10.39 9.48
N PRO A 129 -23.19 -10.77 10.74
CA PRO A 129 -21.96 -11.48 11.09
C PRO A 129 -21.69 -12.78 10.30
N ASN A 130 -22.73 -13.48 9.82
CA ASN A 130 -22.59 -14.69 9.01
C ASN A 130 -22.23 -14.40 7.54
N SER A 131 -22.27 -13.13 7.11
CA SER A 131 -21.81 -12.70 5.79
C SER A 131 -20.27 -12.78 5.66
N PHE A 132 -19.54 -13.08 6.74
CA PHE A 132 -18.08 -13.06 6.82
C PHE A 132 -17.52 -14.38 7.35
N PRO A 133 -16.30 -14.80 6.95
CA PRO A 133 -15.64 -15.94 7.58
C PRO A 133 -15.42 -15.67 9.08
N LYS A 134 -15.69 -16.68 9.92
CA LYS A 134 -15.67 -16.54 11.38
C LYS A 134 -14.36 -15.95 11.92
N LYS A 135 -13.20 -16.47 11.47
CA LYS A 135 -11.88 -15.98 11.89
C LYS A 135 -11.66 -14.49 11.58
N ILE A 136 -12.26 -13.99 10.50
CA ILE A 136 -12.17 -12.58 10.12
C ILE A 136 -13.11 -11.77 10.99
N ILE A 137 -14.41 -12.09 10.99
CA ILE A 137 -15.38 -11.24 11.72
C ILE A 137 -15.12 -11.19 13.22
N ASP A 138 -14.62 -12.26 13.83
CA ASP A 138 -14.22 -12.26 15.24
C ASP A 138 -13.08 -11.27 15.51
N ASN A 139 -12.15 -11.05 14.57
CA ASN A 139 -11.05 -10.09 14.75
C ASN A 139 -11.53 -8.63 14.78
N TYR A 140 -12.59 -8.31 14.02
CA TYR A 140 -13.08 -6.94 13.84
C TYR A 140 -14.25 -6.61 14.77
N ASN A 141 -15.23 -7.52 14.87
CA ASN A 141 -16.52 -7.27 15.49
C ASN A 141 -16.61 -7.77 16.94
N LYS A 142 -15.74 -8.70 17.37
CA LYS A 142 -15.64 -9.09 18.78
C LYS A 142 -14.93 -7.99 19.57
N LEU A 143 -15.73 -7.02 19.99
CA LEU A 143 -15.33 -5.93 20.88
C LEU A 143 -15.80 -6.28 22.28
N LEU A 144 -14.91 -6.17 23.27
CA LEU A 144 -15.31 -6.28 24.67
C LEU A 144 -16.48 -5.32 24.94
N GLY A 145 -17.43 -5.74 25.78
CA GLY A 145 -18.60 -4.92 26.18
C GLY A 145 -19.65 -4.71 25.08
N SER A 146 -19.46 -5.31 23.92
CA SER A 146 -20.46 -5.41 22.86
C SER A 146 -20.64 -6.86 22.41
N GLU A 147 -20.55 -7.79 23.37
CA GLU A 147 -20.61 -9.22 23.12
C GLU A 147 -22.02 -9.64 22.71
N GLY A 148 -22.29 -9.64 21.41
CA GLY A 148 -23.51 -10.15 20.82
C GLY A 148 -23.20 -10.74 19.45
N THR A 149 -23.49 -12.02 19.28
CA THR A 149 -23.23 -12.76 18.02
C THR A 149 -24.05 -12.25 16.83
N ASN A 150 -25.07 -11.44 17.09
CA ASN A 150 -26.05 -11.01 16.09
C ASN A 150 -25.86 -9.55 15.65
N THR A 151 -25.03 -8.77 16.36
CA THR A 151 -24.80 -7.36 16.05
C THR A 151 -23.55 -7.19 15.20
N LEU A 152 -23.55 -6.20 14.30
CA LEU A 152 -22.43 -5.87 13.43
C LEU A 152 -22.03 -4.41 13.69
N LYS A 153 -21.08 -4.21 14.60
CA LYS A 153 -20.66 -2.89 15.10
C LYS A 153 -19.30 -2.42 14.56
N SER A 154 -18.46 -3.34 14.10
CA SER A 154 -17.18 -3.02 13.46
C SER A 154 -16.99 -3.96 12.28
N LEU A 155 -16.91 -3.37 11.08
CA LEU A 155 -17.09 -4.11 9.83
C LEU A 155 -15.75 -4.28 9.15
N PRO A 156 -15.32 -5.52 8.87
CA PRO A 156 -14.17 -5.75 8.00
C PRO A 156 -14.45 -5.17 6.61
N TYR A 157 -13.73 -4.13 6.21
CA TYR A 157 -13.92 -3.49 4.91
C TYR A 157 -12.86 -3.89 3.89
N ASN A 158 -11.60 -3.97 4.33
CA ASN A 158 -10.49 -4.36 3.48
C ASN A 158 -9.46 -5.16 4.28
N ILE A 159 -8.96 -6.25 3.68
CA ILE A 159 -7.91 -7.09 4.28
C ILE A 159 -6.77 -7.40 3.29
N ASN A 160 -6.55 -6.55 2.28
CA ASN A 160 -5.44 -6.74 1.34
C ASN A 160 -4.11 -6.98 2.06
N ASP A 161 -3.26 -7.80 1.44
CA ASP A 161 -1.91 -8.02 1.95
C ASP A 161 -1.14 -6.69 1.98
N THR A 162 -0.69 -6.28 3.17
CA THR A 162 0.19 -5.11 3.38
C THR A 162 1.67 -5.47 3.27
N ASP A 163 1.99 -6.75 3.22
CA ASP A 163 3.33 -7.33 3.14
C ASP A 163 3.39 -8.48 2.12
N GLY A 164 2.69 -8.33 0.99
CA GLY A 164 2.83 -9.24 -0.15
C GLY A 164 4.23 -9.16 -0.74
N ILE A 165 4.70 -10.25 -1.36
CA ILE A 165 6.07 -10.31 -1.87
C ILE A 165 6.05 -9.87 -3.34
N VAL A 166 6.83 -8.85 -3.67
CA VAL A 166 6.94 -8.31 -5.04
C VAL A 166 8.39 -8.42 -5.51
N PHE A 167 8.61 -9.02 -6.67
CA PHE A 167 9.91 -9.30 -7.26
C PHE A 167 10.13 -8.43 -8.50
N ASN A 168 11.37 -7.96 -8.69
CA ASN A 168 11.87 -7.49 -9.97
C ASN A 168 12.54 -8.66 -10.70
N LEU A 169 11.88 -9.20 -11.73
CA LEU A 169 12.27 -10.46 -12.36
C LEU A 169 13.60 -10.36 -13.12
N ASP A 170 13.96 -9.21 -13.69
CA ASP A 170 15.24 -9.02 -14.36
C ASP A 170 16.40 -9.03 -13.37
N ILE A 171 16.24 -8.37 -12.23
CA ILE A 171 17.22 -8.41 -11.14
C ILE A 171 17.33 -9.84 -10.61
N MET A 172 16.20 -10.50 -10.38
CA MET A 172 16.20 -11.90 -9.93
C MET A 172 16.93 -12.81 -10.93
N ASN A 173 16.79 -12.60 -12.25
CA ASN A 173 17.55 -13.33 -13.26
C ASN A 173 19.06 -13.14 -13.06
N VAL A 174 19.54 -11.90 -12.91
CA VAL A 174 20.97 -11.61 -12.65
C VAL A 174 21.46 -12.31 -11.38
N LEU A 175 20.67 -12.28 -10.31
CA LEU A 175 21.05 -12.92 -9.05
C LEU A 175 21.06 -14.45 -9.16
N PHE A 176 20.10 -15.04 -9.87
CA PHE A 176 20.02 -16.49 -10.10
C PHE A 176 21.20 -16.97 -10.95
N ASP A 177 21.58 -16.24 -11.99
CA ASP A 177 22.75 -16.53 -12.82
C ASP A 177 24.05 -16.51 -11.98
N ILE A 178 24.19 -15.51 -11.09
CA ILE A 178 25.32 -15.42 -10.16
C ILE A 178 25.35 -16.61 -9.19
N ILE A 179 24.20 -16.99 -8.62
CA ILE A 179 24.09 -18.12 -7.69
C ILE A 179 24.48 -19.42 -8.39
N GLN A 180 23.87 -19.74 -9.53
CA GLN A 180 24.11 -20.99 -10.28
C GLN A 180 25.57 -21.10 -10.74
N SER A 181 26.13 -20.01 -11.27
CA SER A 181 27.51 -19.98 -11.76
C SER A 181 28.56 -20.10 -10.67
N ASN A 182 28.18 -20.00 -9.38
CA ASN A 182 29.10 -19.99 -8.24
C ASN A 182 28.72 -20.99 -7.15
N GLY A 183 28.14 -22.13 -7.55
CA GLY A 183 27.97 -23.33 -6.73
C GLY A 183 26.60 -23.50 -6.07
N GLY A 184 25.67 -22.55 -6.28
CA GLY A 184 24.30 -22.66 -5.80
C GLY A 184 23.37 -23.38 -6.76
N THR A 185 22.15 -23.61 -6.32
CA THR A 185 21.08 -24.27 -7.09
C THR A 185 19.82 -23.41 -7.08
N ILE A 186 19.18 -23.29 -8.24
CA ILE A 186 17.84 -22.72 -8.36
C ILE A 186 16.90 -23.89 -8.68
N ASP A 187 15.84 -24.04 -7.90
CA ASP A 187 14.81 -25.03 -8.20
C ASP A 187 13.95 -24.53 -9.38
N GLU A 188 14.23 -25.05 -10.57
CA GLU A 188 13.52 -24.73 -11.82
C GLU A 188 12.02 -25.07 -11.77
N ASN A 189 11.57 -25.89 -10.81
CA ASN A 189 10.14 -26.18 -10.61
C ASN A 189 9.42 -25.15 -9.73
N SER A 190 10.16 -24.30 -9.02
CA SER A 190 9.57 -23.21 -8.24
C SER A 190 8.87 -22.19 -9.13
N GLU A 191 7.80 -21.57 -8.64
CA GLU A 191 7.05 -20.59 -9.42
C GLU A 191 7.89 -19.33 -9.68
N ILE A 192 8.70 -18.88 -8.72
CA ILE A 192 9.61 -17.75 -8.95
C ILE A 192 10.61 -18.02 -10.08
N ALA A 193 11.21 -19.21 -10.16
CA ALA A 193 12.14 -19.55 -11.23
C ALA A 193 11.44 -19.58 -12.60
N LYS A 194 10.23 -20.13 -12.67
CA LYS A 194 9.41 -20.10 -13.90
C LYS A 194 9.11 -18.66 -14.33
N LYS A 195 8.74 -17.78 -13.39
CA LYS A 195 8.44 -16.37 -13.68
C LYS A 195 9.66 -15.61 -14.18
N VAL A 196 10.82 -15.81 -13.57
CA VAL A 196 12.10 -15.24 -14.04
C VAL A 196 12.39 -15.71 -15.47
N LYS A 197 12.28 -17.02 -15.74
CA LYS A 197 12.50 -17.56 -17.09
C LYS A 197 11.50 -17.03 -18.12
N GLU A 198 10.25 -16.83 -17.72
CA GLU A 198 9.20 -16.27 -18.58
C GLU A 198 9.42 -14.79 -18.92
N SER A 199 10.13 -14.02 -18.09
CA SER A 199 10.38 -12.59 -18.30
C SER A 199 11.59 -12.31 -19.19
N VAL A 200 12.54 -13.24 -19.31
CA VAL A 200 13.77 -13.05 -20.11
C VAL A 200 13.46 -12.55 -21.53
N GLY A 201 14.00 -11.37 -21.86
CA GLY A 201 13.84 -10.74 -23.18
C GLY A 201 12.50 -10.03 -23.40
N LYS A 202 11.69 -9.85 -22.35
CA LYS A 202 10.47 -9.02 -22.35
C LYS A 202 10.69 -7.74 -21.55
N GLY A 203 9.71 -6.85 -21.60
CA GLY A 203 9.68 -5.60 -20.85
C GLY A 203 10.90 -4.71 -21.08
N HIS A 204 11.40 -4.10 -20.01
CA HIS A 204 12.57 -3.22 -20.04
C HIS A 204 13.81 -3.92 -19.48
N SER A 205 14.99 -3.29 -19.65
CA SER A 205 16.24 -3.81 -19.08
C SER A 205 16.64 -2.99 -17.86
N ILE A 206 17.40 -3.62 -16.96
CA ILE A 206 17.96 -2.96 -15.78
C ILE A 206 18.75 -1.71 -16.23
N PRO A 207 18.37 -0.50 -15.80
CA PRO A 207 19.04 0.73 -16.19
C PRO A 207 20.42 0.83 -15.54
N LYS A 208 21.35 1.56 -16.17
CA LYS A 208 22.74 1.73 -15.70
C LYS A 208 22.88 2.46 -14.36
N ASN A 209 21.82 3.15 -13.95
CA ASN A 209 21.75 3.86 -12.67
C ASN A 209 21.30 2.95 -11.50
N SER A 210 20.97 1.68 -11.78
CA SER A 210 20.79 0.64 -10.76
C SER A 210 22.12 -0.05 -10.46
N MET A 211 22.44 -0.29 -9.18
CA MET A 211 23.65 -1.04 -8.83
C MET A 211 23.61 -2.49 -9.31
N PHE A 212 22.42 -3.05 -9.59
CA PHE A 212 22.28 -4.40 -10.14
C PHE A 212 22.81 -4.52 -11.57
N SER A 213 22.95 -3.43 -12.34
CA SER A 213 23.63 -3.50 -13.65
C SER A 213 25.15 -3.69 -13.52
N ALA A 214 25.70 -3.50 -12.32
CA ALA A 214 27.13 -3.56 -12.02
C ALA A 214 27.49 -4.63 -10.98
N ILE A 215 26.51 -5.38 -10.46
CA ILE A 215 26.74 -6.42 -9.45
C ILE A 215 27.54 -7.59 -10.06
N LYS A 216 28.48 -8.12 -9.31
CA LYS A 216 29.28 -9.30 -9.68
C LYS A 216 29.66 -10.13 -8.46
N ILE A 217 30.08 -11.37 -8.69
CA ILE A 217 30.64 -12.20 -7.62
C ILE A 217 31.97 -11.59 -7.11
N LYS A 218 32.19 -11.62 -5.79
CA LYS A 218 33.50 -11.32 -5.20
C LYS A 218 34.52 -12.37 -5.64
N GLU A 219 35.76 -11.94 -5.85
CA GLU A 219 36.84 -12.85 -6.22
C GLU A 219 37.00 -14.00 -5.19
N SER A 220 36.92 -13.67 -3.90
CA SER A 220 37.00 -14.64 -2.79
C SER A 220 35.84 -15.63 -2.74
N SER A 221 34.73 -15.34 -3.42
CA SER A 221 33.49 -16.13 -3.38
C SER A 221 33.27 -16.93 -4.67
N LYS A 222 34.18 -16.86 -5.66
CA LYS A 222 34.06 -17.64 -6.89
C LYS A 222 33.97 -19.14 -6.58
N THR A 223 33.11 -19.84 -7.31
CA THR A 223 32.88 -21.30 -7.23
C THR A 223 32.32 -21.86 -5.91
N THR A 224 32.46 -21.14 -4.78
CA THR A 224 32.10 -21.65 -3.45
C THR A 224 31.13 -20.75 -2.68
N GLY A 225 30.95 -19.50 -3.09
CA GLY A 225 30.15 -18.50 -2.35
C GLY A 225 28.70 -18.91 -2.13
N PHE A 226 28.14 -19.73 -3.03
CA PHE A 226 26.79 -20.27 -2.92
C PHE A 226 26.74 -21.79 -2.83
N SER A 227 27.86 -22.45 -2.51
CA SER A 227 27.90 -23.92 -2.38
C SER A 227 26.85 -24.42 -1.37
N GLY A 228 26.00 -25.35 -1.81
CA GLY A 228 24.92 -25.92 -1.00
C GLY A 228 23.71 -24.99 -0.78
N PHE A 229 23.73 -23.77 -1.34
CA PHE A 229 22.60 -22.86 -1.25
C PHE A 229 21.57 -23.16 -2.35
N THR A 230 20.34 -23.46 -1.94
CA THR A 230 19.22 -23.72 -2.87
C THR A 230 18.16 -22.64 -2.73
N VAL A 231 17.73 -22.06 -3.86
CA VAL A 231 16.65 -21.07 -3.93
C VAL A 231 15.40 -21.69 -4.54
N ASN A 232 14.26 -21.48 -3.88
CA ASN A 232 12.93 -21.91 -4.32
C ASN A 232 11.86 -20.97 -3.72
N ASP A 233 10.57 -21.28 -3.88
CA ASP A 233 9.49 -20.42 -3.37
C ASP A 233 9.53 -20.24 -1.84
N SER A 234 9.97 -21.27 -1.09
CA SER A 234 10.09 -21.19 0.38
C SER A 234 11.18 -20.23 0.85
N THR A 235 12.17 -19.94 -0.01
CA THR A 235 13.20 -18.93 0.27
C THR A 235 12.58 -17.57 0.57
N PHE A 236 11.45 -17.23 -0.05
CA PHE A 236 10.81 -15.92 0.09
C PHE A 236 9.58 -15.94 0.99
N SER A 237 8.85 -17.07 1.06
CA SER A 237 7.65 -17.19 1.90
C SER A 237 7.94 -17.41 3.39
N ASP A 238 9.19 -17.77 3.74
CA ASP A 238 9.70 -17.84 5.11
C ASP A 238 10.50 -16.56 5.44
N ILE A 239 10.06 -15.78 6.43
CA ILE A 239 10.66 -14.47 6.75
C ILE A 239 12.17 -14.58 6.99
N LYS A 240 12.62 -15.58 7.78
CA LYS A 240 14.05 -15.78 8.06
C LYS A 240 14.86 -16.08 6.79
N LYS A 241 14.34 -16.92 5.89
CA LYS A 241 15.04 -17.29 4.66
C LYS A 241 15.14 -16.12 3.67
N ALA A 242 14.16 -15.20 3.68
CA ALA A 242 14.25 -13.99 2.88
C ALA A 242 15.41 -13.09 3.32
N PHE A 243 15.61 -12.93 4.64
CA PHE A 243 16.78 -12.25 5.20
C PHE A 243 18.08 -13.00 4.87
N GLU A 244 18.11 -14.33 5.01
CA GLU A 244 19.27 -15.16 4.69
C GLU A 244 19.65 -15.07 3.20
N PHE A 245 18.68 -15.04 2.29
CA PHE A 245 18.91 -14.81 0.87
C PHE A 245 19.57 -13.46 0.63
N ALA A 246 19.02 -12.38 1.20
CA ALA A 246 19.57 -11.04 1.05
C ALA A 246 21.01 -10.93 1.60
N GLN A 247 21.25 -11.50 2.78
CA GLN A 247 22.60 -11.60 3.36
C GLN A 247 23.55 -12.39 2.47
N LYS A 248 23.12 -13.55 1.94
CA LYS A 248 23.99 -14.40 1.11
C LYS A 248 24.36 -13.76 -0.21
N ILE A 249 23.44 -13.03 -0.85
CA ILE A 249 23.77 -12.23 -2.01
C ILE A 249 24.80 -11.17 -1.63
N TYR A 250 24.52 -10.36 -0.59
CA TYR A 250 25.42 -9.28 -0.16
C TYR A 250 26.83 -9.76 0.22
N ASP A 251 26.93 -10.86 0.95
CA ASP A 251 28.21 -11.39 1.44
C ASP A 251 29.10 -11.92 0.32
N ASN A 252 28.52 -12.41 -0.77
CA ASN A 252 29.26 -13.02 -1.87
C ASN A 252 29.38 -12.15 -3.11
N THR A 253 28.72 -10.99 -3.15
CA THR A 253 28.73 -10.09 -4.30
C THR A 253 29.28 -8.71 -3.98
N GLU A 254 29.80 -8.04 -5.00
CA GLU A 254 30.29 -6.67 -4.92
C GLU A 254 29.81 -5.87 -6.13
N ILE A 255 29.88 -4.55 -6.00
CA ILE A 255 29.53 -3.62 -7.08
C ILE A 255 30.79 -3.25 -7.85
N ASP A 256 30.80 -3.50 -9.16
CA ASP A 256 31.85 -3.03 -10.04
C ASP A 256 31.74 -1.52 -10.25
N THR A 257 32.47 -0.76 -9.44
CA THR A 257 32.43 0.71 -9.45
C THR A 257 32.82 1.33 -10.79
N THR A 258 33.49 0.58 -11.67
CA THR A 258 33.84 1.06 -13.02
C THR A 258 32.67 1.08 -14.00
N LYS A 259 31.56 0.40 -13.66
CA LYS A 259 30.34 0.29 -14.46
C LYS A 259 29.21 1.20 -13.97
N LEU A 260 29.39 1.89 -12.84
CA LEU A 260 28.38 2.77 -12.27
C LEU A 260 28.28 4.09 -13.05
N ASP A 261 27.04 4.51 -13.32
CA ASP A 261 26.76 5.83 -13.88
C ASP A 261 26.92 6.95 -12.82
N ALA A 262 27.03 8.20 -13.26
CA ALA A 262 27.04 9.37 -12.40
C ALA A 262 25.72 9.57 -11.65
N ASP A 263 24.60 9.09 -12.21
CA ASP A 263 23.25 9.19 -11.62
C ASP A 263 22.81 7.94 -10.83
N VAL A 264 23.75 7.04 -10.49
CA VAL A 264 23.44 5.82 -9.72
C VAL A 264 22.64 6.12 -8.45
N LYS A 265 21.67 5.27 -8.13
CA LYS A 265 20.76 5.42 -6.99
C LYS A 265 21.10 4.45 -5.86
N ASP A 266 20.56 4.72 -4.67
CA ASP A 266 20.56 3.75 -3.58
C ASP A 266 19.83 2.48 -4.05
N THR A 267 20.31 1.30 -3.64
CA THR A 267 19.79 0.01 -4.11
C THR A 267 19.82 -0.99 -2.97
N GLU A 268 18.80 -1.84 -2.88
CA GLU A 268 18.63 -2.84 -1.83
C GLU A 268 18.34 -4.22 -2.42
N ILE A 269 18.88 -5.28 -1.83
CA ILE A 269 18.49 -6.65 -2.23
C ILE A 269 17.06 -6.93 -1.74
N PHE A 270 16.77 -6.58 -0.50
CA PHE A 270 15.45 -6.77 0.11
C PHE A 270 14.92 -5.50 0.77
N ALA A 271 13.79 -4.97 0.29
CA ALA A 271 13.07 -3.87 0.92
C ALA A 271 11.87 -4.38 1.74
N ILE A 272 11.60 -3.78 2.90
CA ILE A 272 10.43 -4.15 3.71
C ILE A 272 9.64 -2.90 4.09
N ASP A 273 8.46 -2.75 3.51
CA ASP A 273 7.44 -1.83 4.00
C ASP A 273 6.80 -2.37 5.28
N TYR A 274 6.31 -1.47 6.14
CA TYR A 274 5.61 -1.84 7.39
C TYR A 274 6.40 -2.87 8.23
N ALA A 275 7.73 -2.69 8.32
CA ALA A 275 8.63 -3.66 8.96
C ALA A 275 8.25 -4.03 10.40
N SER A 276 7.58 -3.12 11.14
CA SER A 276 7.06 -3.42 12.48
C SER A 276 5.92 -4.45 12.48
N ASP A 277 5.15 -4.57 11.41
CA ASP A 277 4.15 -5.63 11.24
C ASP A 277 4.84 -6.97 10.96
N VAL A 278 5.76 -6.99 10.00
CA VAL A 278 6.55 -8.19 9.63
C VAL A 278 7.31 -8.73 10.84
N PHE A 279 7.89 -7.84 11.65
CA PHE A 279 8.58 -8.21 12.88
C PHE A 279 7.64 -8.90 13.88
N ARG A 280 6.47 -8.31 14.13
CA ARG A 280 5.47 -8.88 15.05
C ARG A 280 4.88 -10.18 14.51
N LYS A 281 4.67 -10.29 13.20
CA LYS A 281 4.24 -11.53 12.53
C LYS A 281 5.23 -12.65 12.75
N GLN A 282 6.53 -12.38 12.65
CA GLN A 282 7.55 -13.41 12.86
C GLN A 282 7.51 -13.95 14.29
N ILE A 283 7.36 -13.08 15.29
CA ILE A 283 7.19 -13.51 16.70
C ILE A 283 5.91 -14.34 16.87
N MET A 284 4.80 -13.90 16.29
CA MET A 284 3.54 -14.64 16.35
C MET A 284 3.64 -16.03 15.70
N SER A 285 4.31 -16.14 14.54
CA SER A 285 4.48 -17.42 13.84
C SER A 285 5.42 -18.38 14.59
N LYS A 286 6.46 -17.86 15.27
CA LYS A 286 7.35 -18.67 16.12
C LYS A 286 6.68 -19.11 17.42
N GLU A 287 6.05 -18.18 18.13
CA GLU A 287 5.73 -18.34 19.55
C GLU A 287 4.21 -18.45 19.83
N ASN A 288 3.35 -18.16 18.85
CA ASN A 288 1.91 -17.98 19.03
C ASN A 288 1.56 -16.98 20.16
N LYS A 289 2.39 -15.95 20.31
CA LYS A 289 2.24 -14.87 21.29
C LYS A 289 2.12 -13.52 20.60
N SER A 290 1.29 -12.64 21.16
CA SER A 290 1.15 -11.24 20.75
C SER A 290 1.79 -10.30 21.77
N PHE A 291 2.17 -9.10 21.33
CA PHE A 291 2.77 -8.09 22.21
C PHE A 291 1.79 -7.55 23.26
N TRP A 292 0.49 -7.62 22.98
CA TRP A 292 -0.59 -7.25 23.90
C TRP A 292 -1.82 -8.15 23.69
N THR A 293 -2.68 -8.19 24.70
CA THR A 293 -3.99 -8.84 24.66
C THR A 293 -5.04 -7.96 25.32
N GLU A 294 -6.26 -8.01 24.80
CA GLU A 294 -7.43 -7.39 25.40
C GLU A 294 -7.92 -8.27 26.57
N GLU A 295 -8.08 -7.70 27.77
CA GLU A 295 -8.47 -8.47 28.97
C GLU A 295 -9.91 -8.22 29.40
N SER A 296 -10.28 -6.94 29.61
CA SER A 296 -11.60 -6.60 30.15
C SER A 296 -12.00 -5.16 29.82
N LEU A 297 -13.25 -4.81 30.16
CA LEU A 297 -13.73 -3.43 30.21
C LEU A 297 -14.14 -3.08 31.63
N ASN A 298 -13.60 -1.97 32.14
CA ASN A 298 -13.99 -1.40 33.43
C ASN A 298 -14.50 0.02 33.17
N ASN A 299 -15.75 0.32 33.55
CA ASN A 299 -16.37 1.65 33.32
C ASN A 299 -16.25 2.16 31.87
N ASN A 300 -16.44 1.28 30.89
CA ASN A 300 -16.26 1.54 29.45
C ASN A 300 -14.81 1.82 29.01
N ASP A 301 -13.82 1.68 29.89
CA ASP A 301 -12.40 1.80 29.58
C ASP A 301 -11.77 0.42 29.34
N LEU A 302 -11.17 0.25 28.16
CA LEU A 302 -10.51 -0.98 27.73
C LEU A 302 -9.24 -1.24 28.54
N GLN A 303 -9.21 -2.36 29.24
CA GLN A 303 -8.04 -2.85 29.96
C GLN A 303 -7.24 -3.81 29.07
N LEU A 304 -5.93 -3.56 29.00
CA LEU A 304 -5.02 -4.26 28.10
C LEU A 304 -3.86 -4.83 28.90
N LYS A 305 -3.54 -6.09 28.66
CA LYS A 305 -2.28 -6.66 29.13
C LYS A 305 -1.20 -6.44 28.09
N VAL A 306 -0.16 -5.70 28.47
CA VAL A 306 1.04 -5.54 27.67
C VAL A 306 1.95 -6.74 27.91
N ASN A 307 1.74 -7.81 27.16
CA ASN A 307 2.51 -9.05 27.30
C ASN A 307 4.01 -8.78 27.17
N ILE A 308 4.44 -7.88 26.27
CA ILE A 308 5.86 -7.54 26.12
C ILE A 308 6.46 -6.83 27.34
N LYS A 309 5.67 -6.36 28.30
CA LYS A 309 6.16 -5.85 29.60
C LYS A 309 6.12 -6.88 30.72
N THR A 310 5.24 -7.86 30.63
CA THR A 310 4.89 -8.75 31.75
C THR A 310 5.41 -10.18 31.56
N ASP A 311 5.60 -10.63 30.31
CA ASP A 311 6.14 -11.94 29.95
C ASP A 311 7.64 -11.83 29.65
N GLN A 312 8.47 -12.38 30.54
CA GLN A 312 9.93 -12.36 30.42
C GLN A 312 10.42 -13.19 29.22
N ASP A 313 9.78 -14.33 28.94
CA ASP A 313 10.14 -15.18 27.82
C ASP A 313 9.87 -14.46 26.50
N LEU A 314 8.69 -13.84 26.36
CA LEU A 314 8.37 -13.03 25.18
C LEU A 314 9.36 -11.88 24.99
N ARG A 315 9.77 -11.18 26.06
CA ARG A 315 10.79 -10.12 25.99
C ARG A 315 12.12 -10.64 25.44
N THR A 316 12.58 -11.78 25.94
CA THR A 316 13.82 -12.41 25.46
C THR A 316 13.70 -12.82 23.99
N LYS A 317 12.57 -13.39 23.56
CA LYS A 317 12.35 -13.75 22.15
C LYS A 317 12.34 -12.53 21.24
N VAL A 318 11.69 -11.45 21.66
CA VAL A 318 11.64 -10.18 20.91
C VAL A 318 13.02 -9.56 20.77
N SER A 319 13.81 -9.46 21.83
CA SER A 319 15.15 -8.88 21.74
C SER A 319 16.14 -9.76 20.97
N ASN A 320 16.00 -11.09 21.05
CA ASN A 320 16.78 -12.01 20.22
C ASN A 320 16.44 -11.86 18.74
N GLN A 321 15.15 -11.77 18.37
CA GLN A 321 14.77 -11.54 16.97
C GLN A 321 15.28 -10.20 16.45
N PHE A 322 15.27 -9.15 17.29
CA PHE A 322 15.85 -7.86 16.90
C PHE A 322 17.35 -7.98 16.62
N GLU A 323 18.11 -8.65 17.47
CA GLU A 323 19.53 -8.91 17.21
C GLU A 323 19.75 -9.75 15.94
N GLU A 324 18.90 -10.76 15.68
CA GLU A 324 18.94 -11.53 14.43
C GLU A 324 18.75 -10.62 13.20
N TRP A 325 17.79 -9.69 13.26
CA TRP A 325 17.55 -8.73 12.18
C TRP A 325 18.72 -7.76 12.04
N GLU A 326 19.20 -7.14 13.12
CA GLU A 326 20.35 -6.22 13.12
C GLU A 326 21.59 -6.85 12.48
N ASN A 327 21.88 -8.12 12.79
CA ASN A 327 23.00 -8.86 12.20
C ASN A 327 22.84 -9.09 10.68
N ALA A 328 21.63 -8.96 10.15
CA ALA A 328 21.35 -9.00 8.72
C ALA A 328 21.45 -7.65 8.02
N LEU A 329 21.50 -6.54 8.75
CA LEU A 329 21.54 -5.21 8.18
C LEU A 329 22.98 -4.85 7.81
N LYS A 330 23.34 -5.18 6.58
CA LYS A 330 24.63 -4.81 5.98
C LYS A 330 24.42 -3.76 4.89
N GLN A 331 25.29 -2.75 4.88
CA GLN A 331 25.28 -1.68 3.90
C GLN A 331 26.71 -1.31 3.47
N THR A 332 26.87 -0.93 2.21
CA THR A 332 28.12 -0.36 1.66
C THR A 332 27.83 0.97 1.00
N GLN A 333 28.58 2.01 1.35
CA GLN A 333 28.42 3.34 0.77
C GLN A 333 29.47 3.60 -0.30
N PHE A 334 29.04 4.23 -1.38
CA PHE A 334 29.84 4.64 -2.53
C PHE A 334 29.80 6.17 -2.65
N VAL A 335 30.96 6.80 -2.83
CA VAL A 335 31.09 8.25 -3.01
C VAL A 335 31.66 8.54 -4.38
N GLY A 336 30.92 9.32 -5.16
CA GLY A 336 31.29 9.74 -6.50
C GLY A 336 32.12 11.01 -6.48
N THR A 337 33.28 11.00 -7.14
CA THR A 337 34.05 12.21 -7.43
C THR A 337 33.95 12.50 -8.92
N THR A 338 33.32 13.63 -9.27
CA THR A 338 33.16 14.05 -10.67
C THR A 338 34.28 15.00 -11.06
N THR A 339 34.97 14.68 -12.15
CA THR A 339 36.01 15.51 -12.75
C THR A 339 35.65 15.88 -14.19
N GLY A 340 36.11 17.05 -14.65
CA GLY A 340 35.84 17.57 -15.99
C GLY A 340 34.59 18.47 -16.09
N GLU A 341 34.39 19.06 -17.27
CA GLU A 341 33.27 19.95 -17.60
C GLU A 341 32.54 19.48 -18.86
N GLY A 342 31.25 19.82 -18.99
CA GLY A 342 30.44 19.47 -20.17
C GLY A 342 30.31 17.97 -20.43
N GLU A 343 30.45 17.55 -21.69
CA GLU A 343 30.38 16.15 -22.13
C GLU A 343 31.58 15.29 -21.70
N ALA A 344 32.65 15.90 -21.16
CA ALA A 344 33.83 15.21 -20.65
C ALA A 344 33.74 14.85 -19.15
N LYS A 345 32.56 15.04 -18.52
CA LYS A 345 32.35 14.69 -17.11
C LYS A 345 32.53 13.19 -16.89
N LYS A 346 33.43 12.84 -15.97
CA LYS A 346 33.63 11.47 -15.52
C LYS A 346 33.47 11.41 -14.01
N THR A 347 32.57 10.55 -13.54
CA THR A 347 32.41 10.23 -12.13
C THR A 347 33.18 8.96 -11.81
N GLN A 348 34.06 9.03 -10.83
CA GLN A 348 34.73 7.87 -10.26
C GLN A 348 34.11 7.55 -8.90
N TRP A 349 33.69 6.30 -8.73
CA TRP A 349 33.06 5.82 -7.51
C TRP A 349 34.07 5.09 -6.63
N THR A 350 34.12 5.46 -5.36
CA THR A 350 34.96 4.81 -4.34
C THR A 350 34.11 4.33 -3.19
N THR A 351 34.50 3.23 -2.57
CA THR A 351 33.83 2.70 -1.37
C THR A 351 34.24 3.50 -0.14
N LYS A 352 33.27 3.73 0.76
CA LYS A 352 33.48 4.41 2.03
C LYS A 352 32.91 3.56 3.16
N ASP A 353 33.67 3.45 4.25
CA ASP A 353 33.21 2.81 5.47
C ASP A 353 32.06 3.60 6.09
N ILE A 354 31.03 2.88 6.53
CA ILE A 354 29.86 3.48 7.15
C ILE A 354 30.14 3.69 8.63
N VAL A 355 30.08 4.94 9.06
CA VAL A 355 30.24 5.31 10.47
C VAL A 355 28.88 5.27 11.14
N THR A 356 28.73 4.45 12.16
CA THR A 356 27.51 4.35 12.98
C THR A 356 27.29 5.63 13.80
N LYS A 357 26.03 6.01 14.03
CA LYS A 357 25.71 7.24 14.76
C LYS A 357 26.29 7.26 16.17
N THR A 358 27.01 8.32 16.51
CA THR A 358 27.41 8.65 17.89
C THR A 358 26.56 9.79 18.45
N THR A 359 26.52 9.95 19.78
CA THR A 359 25.68 10.95 20.46
C THR A 359 26.04 12.42 20.15
N THR A 360 27.19 12.66 19.51
CA THR A 360 27.71 14.00 19.17
C THR A 360 27.61 14.36 17.69
N ASP A 361 26.97 13.52 16.88
CA ASP A 361 26.98 13.66 15.43
C ASP A 361 25.96 14.69 14.91
N SER A 362 26.46 15.70 14.18
CA SER A 362 25.63 16.55 13.33
C SER A 362 25.24 15.82 12.03
N VAL A 363 24.08 16.21 11.46
CA VAL A 363 23.61 15.73 10.16
C VAL A 363 24.54 16.30 9.09
N GLN A 364 25.31 15.44 8.43
CA GLN A 364 26.02 15.82 7.21
C GLN A 364 25.17 15.42 6.00
N ASN A 365 25.06 16.32 5.03
CA ASN A 365 24.43 16.03 3.74
C ASN A 365 25.42 15.17 2.95
N ASN A 366 25.08 13.90 2.68
CA ASN A 366 25.97 12.98 1.98
C ASN A 366 25.40 12.61 0.61
N ASP A 367 26.11 13.03 -0.43
CA ASP A 367 25.79 12.70 -1.82
C ASP A 367 26.14 11.24 -2.19
N GLY A 368 26.69 10.45 -1.25
CA GLY A 368 26.98 9.04 -1.42
C GLY A 368 25.76 8.21 -1.85
N LYS A 369 25.98 6.99 -2.30
CA LYS A 369 24.96 6.03 -2.72
C LYS A 369 25.19 4.71 -2.02
N THR A 370 24.15 4.01 -1.61
CA THR A 370 24.28 2.88 -0.67
C THR A 370 23.66 1.62 -1.25
N PHE A 371 24.41 0.53 -1.16
CA PHE A 371 23.94 -0.82 -1.44
C PHE A 371 23.58 -1.52 -0.13
N TYR A 372 22.33 -1.95 0.01
CA TYR A 372 21.83 -2.61 1.21
C TYR A 372 21.57 -4.09 0.95
N SER A 373 21.88 -4.91 1.95
CA SER A 373 21.30 -6.26 2.05
C SER A 373 19.80 -6.17 2.32
N VAL A 374 19.41 -5.55 3.43
CA VAL A 374 18.02 -5.31 3.81
C VAL A 374 17.82 -3.85 4.16
N LYS A 375 16.69 -3.27 3.76
CA LYS A 375 16.31 -1.90 4.08
C LYS A 375 14.85 -1.81 4.50
N PHE A 376 14.58 -1.09 5.58
CA PHE A 376 13.22 -0.83 6.03
C PHE A 376 12.73 0.49 5.43
N THR A 377 11.70 0.41 4.60
CA THR A 377 11.12 1.55 3.87
C THR A 377 9.92 2.13 4.62
N ASN A 378 9.73 3.44 4.52
CA ASN A 378 8.58 4.12 5.11
C ASN A 378 8.20 5.36 4.29
N PHE A 379 6.96 5.38 3.80
CA PHE A 379 6.44 6.44 2.94
C PHE A 379 6.06 7.71 3.73
N PHE A 380 5.72 7.59 5.01
CA PHE A 380 5.02 8.65 5.75
C PHE A 380 5.93 9.62 6.50
N THR A 381 7.25 9.49 6.43
CA THR A 381 8.15 10.49 6.99
C THR A 381 8.70 11.38 5.87
N PRO A 382 8.72 12.72 6.05
CA PRO A 382 9.28 13.66 5.06
C PRO A 382 10.73 13.38 4.67
N GLU A 383 11.45 12.66 5.53
CA GLU A 383 12.86 12.30 5.37
C GLU A 383 13.08 11.10 4.42
N ILE A 384 12.06 10.26 4.20
CA ILE A 384 12.23 8.96 3.53
C ILE A 384 11.44 8.90 2.22
N ASN A 385 10.14 9.19 2.22
CA ASN A 385 9.26 9.11 1.03
C ASN A 385 9.57 7.92 0.09
N GLN A 386 9.89 6.75 0.65
CA GLN A 386 10.19 5.50 -0.08
C GLN A 386 9.08 4.48 0.17
N TRP A 387 8.81 3.66 -0.83
CA TRP A 387 7.81 2.61 -0.76
C TRP A 387 8.30 1.44 -1.61
N GLY A 388 8.24 0.20 -1.11
CA GLY A 388 8.84 -0.97 -1.76
C GLY A 388 8.38 -1.15 -3.21
N SER A 389 7.12 -0.81 -3.51
CA SER A 389 6.60 -0.79 -4.88
C SER A 389 7.35 0.20 -5.79
N PHE A 390 7.75 1.37 -5.31
CA PHE A 390 8.53 2.33 -6.08
C PHE A 390 9.95 1.83 -6.35
N GLU A 391 10.54 1.13 -5.37
CA GLU A 391 11.90 0.58 -5.47
C GLU A 391 11.96 -0.53 -6.52
N VAL A 392 10.99 -1.46 -6.52
CA VAL A 392 10.87 -2.48 -7.57
C VAL A 392 10.69 -1.83 -8.95
N ARG A 393 9.83 -0.81 -9.07
CA ARG A 393 9.57 -0.11 -10.34
C ARG A 393 10.84 0.47 -10.95
N GLN A 394 11.70 1.05 -10.12
CA GLN A 394 12.90 1.74 -10.55
C GLN A 394 14.14 0.84 -10.61
N TYR A 395 13.98 -0.49 -10.53
CA TYR A 395 15.10 -1.44 -10.46
C TYR A 395 16.05 -1.19 -9.27
N LEU A 396 15.52 -0.71 -8.14
CA LEU A 396 16.28 -0.41 -6.92
C LEU A 396 16.13 -1.49 -5.86
N ALA A 397 15.15 -2.40 -6.00
CA ALA A 397 14.99 -3.57 -5.13
C ALA A 397 14.91 -4.87 -5.94
N ALA A 398 15.62 -5.92 -5.52
CA ALA A 398 15.47 -7.25 -6.13
C ALA A 398 14.10 -7.85 -5.78
N PHE A 399 13.72 -7.74 -4.51
CA PHE A 399 12.38 -8.05 -4.04
C PHE A 399 11.99 -7.22 -2.81
N THR A 400 10.70 -7.15 -2.53
CA THR A 400 10.17 -6.41 -1.39
C THR A 400 8.97 -7.10 -0.75
N TYR A 401 8.79 -6.86 0.56
CA TYR A 401 7.49 -7.03 1.21
C TYR A 401 6.77 -5.68 1.18
N ALA A 402 5.69 -5.59 0.40
CA ALA A 402 4.99 -4.34 0.14
C ALA A 402 3.46 -4.54 0.08
N PRO A 403 2.65 -3.49 0.29
CA PRO A 403 1.21 -3.58 0.13
C PRO A 403 0.84 -3.88 -1.31
N LEU A 404 0.02 -4.90 -1.54
CA LEU A 404 -0.37 -5.29 -2.89
C LEU A 404 -1.33 -4.29 -3.53
N VAL A 405 -2.02 -3.44 -2.74
CA VAL A 405 -2.74 -2.28 -3.29
C VAL A 405 -1.80 -1.32 -4.05
N GLY A 406 -0.49 -1.46 -3.82
CA GLY A 406 0.60 -0.78 -4.51
C GLY A 406 0.94 -1.32 -5.90
N THR A 407 0.32 -2.40 -6.39
CA THR A 407 0.72 -3.08 -7.66
C THR A 407 0.80 -2.12 -8.86
N ASN A 408 -0.12 -1.15 -8.96
CA ASN A 408 -0.08 -0.14 -10.03
C ASN A 408 1.14 0.78 -9.94
N TYR A 409 1.75 0.93 -8.78
CA TYR A 409 2.96 1.73 -8.56
C TYR A 409 4.25 0.93 -8.78
N SER A 410 4.16 -0.40 -8.80
CA SER A 410 5.29 -1.33 -9.02
C SER A 410 5.69 -1.46 -10.48
N VAL A 411 4.92 -0.89 -11.41
CA VAL A 411 5.12 -0.99 -12.86
C VAL A 411 4.84 0.36 -13.53
N ASP A 412 5.27 0.51 -14.77
CA ASP A 412 4.89 1.59 -15.66
C ASP A 412 3.41 1.48 -16.04
N SER A 413 2.55 2.06 -15.20
CA SER A 413 1.12 2.14 -15.43
C SER A 413 0.66 3.59 -15.63
N PRO A 414 -0.52 3.81 -16.25
CA PRO A 414 -1.13 5.14 -16.30
C PRO A 414 -1.30 5.77 -14.91
N TRP A 415 -1.52 4.94 -13.88
CA TRP A 415 -1.62 5.38 -12.49
C TRP A 415 -0.28 5.89 -11.97
N ALA A 416 0.79 5.11 -12.13
CA ALA A 416 2.14 5.51 -11.71
C ALA A 416 2.59 6.77 -12.44
N ARG A 417 2.39 6.84 -13.77
CA ARG A 417 2.68 8.04 -14.57
C ARG A 417 1.92 9.27 -14.09
N GLY A 418 0.66 9.11 -13.70
CA GLY A 418 -0.15 10.20 -13.13
C GLY A 418 0.38 10.66 -11.76
N PHE A 419 0.70 9.73 -10.87
CA PHE A 419 1.23 10.03 -9.55
C PHE A 419 2.61 10.72 -9.61
N PHE A 420 3.48 10.28 -10.49
CA PHE A 420 4.84 10.80 -10.67
C PHE A 420 4.96 11.81 -11.82
N ALA A 421 3.86 12.42 -12.26
CA ALA A 421 3.85 13.32 -13.42
C ALA A 421 4.81 14.51 -13.26
N ALA A 422 4.96 15.05 -12.04
CA ALA A 422 5.90 16.12 -11.75
C ALA A 422 7.36 15.66 -11.91
N ASP A 423 7.71 14.49 -11.36
CA ASP A 423 9.06 13.94 -11.44
C ASP A 423 9.45 13.58 -12.87
N LEU A 424 8.51 13.05 -13.66
CA LEU A 424 8.69 12.79 -15.09
C LEU A 424 8.92 14.10 -15.86
N LYS A 425 8.15 15.14 -15.57
CA LYS A 425 8.28 16.46 -16.22
C LYS A 425 9.61 17.14 -15.87
N ASP A 426 10.05 17.01 -14.63
CA ASP A 426 11.31 17.58 -14.14
C ASP A 426 12.54 16.74 -14.55
N GLY A 427 12.34 15.58 -15.19
CA GLY A 427 13.42 14.66 -15.58
C GLY A 427 14.09 13.95 -14.40
N LYS A 428 13.48 13.96 -13.22
CA LYS A 428 13.97 13.24 -12.03
C LYS A 428 13.78 11.72 -12.16
N GLN A 429 12.81 11.31 -12.97
CA GLN A 429 12.54 9.93 -13.33
C GLN A 429 12.26 9.85 -14.84
N LYS A 430 12.48 8.67 -15.41
CA LYS A 430 12.19 8.37 -16.81
C LYS A 430 11.30 7.14 -16.88
N ALA A 431 10.16 7.24 -17.56
CA ALA A 431 9.19 6.13 -17.61
C ALA A 431 9.72 4.93 -18.40
N GLU A 432 10.59 5.17 -19.38
CA GLU A 432 11.31 4.14 -20.14
C GLU A 432 12.34 3.35 -19.30
N GLU A 433 12.68 3.83 -18.10
CA GLU A 433 13.55 3.13 -17.14
C GLU A 433 12.74 2.38 -16.07
N TRP A 434 11.40 2.43 -16.13
CA TRP A 434 10.54 1.74 -15.18
C TRP A 434 10.24 0.33 -15.64
N THR A 435 10.09 -0.60 -14.70
CA THR A 435 9.61 -1.95 -14.98
C THR A 435 8.27 -1.93 -15.68
N THR A 436 8.05 -2.88 -16.59
CA THR A 436 6.75 -3.20 -17.16
C THR A 436 6.07 -4.30 -16.33
N ARG A 437 4.86 -4.71 -16.71
CA ARG A 437 4.16 -5.85 -16.08
C ARG A 437 4.91 -7.17 -16.28
N ASP A 438 5.65 -7.32 -17.37
CA ASP A 438 6.39 -8.55 -17.66
C ASP A 438 7.64 -8.69 -16.76
N ASP A 439 8.08 -7.59 -16.13
CA ASP A 439 9.29 -7.51 -15.31
C ASP A 439 8.99 -7.69 -13.81
N VAL A 440 7.70 -7.78 -13.43
CA VAL A 440 7.27 -7.81 -12.03
C VAL A 440 6.37 -9.00 -11.74
N TYR A 441 6.70 -9.74 -10.68
CA TYR A 441 5.86 -10.79 -10.14
C TYR A 441 5.51 -10.48 -8.69
N ALA A 442 4.24 -10.63 -8.33
CA ALA A 442 3.77 -10.51 -6.96
C ALA A 442 3.13 -11.82 -6.48
N THR A 443 3.31 -12.15 -5.21
CA THR A 443 2.73 -13.33 -4.56
C THR A 443 2.27 -13.01 -3.14
N ASN A 444 1.66 -13.99 -2.47
CA ASN A 444 1.08 -13.86 -1.14
C ASN A 444 2.10 -13.36 -0.11
N GLN A 445 1.60 -12.74 0.95
CA GLN A 445 2.41 -12.42 2.13
C GLN A 445 3.14 -13.63 2.72
N ALA A 446 4.35 -13.41 3.25
CA ALA A 446 5.08 -14.42 4.02
C ALA A 446 4.36 -14.70 5.35
N MET A 447 3.86 -15.92 5.54
CA MET A 447 3.08 -16.29 6.73
C MET A 447 3.89 -17.07 7.76
N ARG A 448 5.10 -17.51 7.43
CA ARG A 448 5.93 -18.34 8.33
C ARG A 448 7.19 -17.60 8.73
N SER A 449 7.60 -17.77 9.98
CA SER A 449 8.87 -17.22 10.44
C SER A 449 10.07 -17.93 9.84
N ASP A 450 9.98 -19.26 9.74
CA ASP A 450 11.01 -20.19 9.28
C ASP A 450 10.39 -21.58 9.03
N GLU A 451 11.19 -22.51 8.52
CA GLU A 451 10.75 -23.86 8.16
C GLU A 451 10.30 -24.72 9.34
N ASN A 452 10.74 -24.40 10.56
CA ASN A 452 10.41 -25.11 11.80
C ASN A 452 9.24 -24.46 12.56
N ALA A 453 8.72 -23.33 12.06
CA ALA A 453 7.60 -22.64 12.66
C ALA A 453 6.38 -23.56 12.76
N GLN A 454 5.87 -23.74 13.99
CA GLN A 454 4.69 -24.55 14.27
C GLN A 454 3.38 -23.83 13.92
N PHE A 455 3.43 -22.49 13.86
CA PHE A 455 2.30 -21.62 13.56
C PHE A 455 2.61 -20.74 12.35
N SER A 456 1.56 -20.22 11.74
CA SER A 456 1.64 -19.18 10.73
C SER A 456 1.01 -17.90 11.26
N SER A 457 1.34 -16.76 10.67
CA SER A 457 0.73 -15.47 11.00
C SER A 457 0.25 -14.76 9.73
N TYR A 458 -0.96 -14.23 9.82
CA TYR A 458 -1.61 -13.46 8.76
C TYR A 458 -1.74 -12.01 9.22
N ASN A 459 -1.26 -11.07 8.40
CA ASN A 459 -1.53 -9.66 8.59
C ASN A 459 -2.73 -9.28 7.72
N ALA A 460 -3.88 -9.13 8.37
CA ALA A 460 -5.05 -8.56 7.72
C ALA A 460 -4.80 -7.06 7.54
N GLY A 461 -4.25 -6.69 6.39
CA GLY A 461 -3.96 -5.32 6.07
C GLY A 461 -5.22 -4.54 5.75
N GLY A 462 -5.52 -3.49 6.52
CA GLY A 462 -6.58 -2.56 6.16
C GLY A 462 -7.51 -2.17 7.29
N SER A 463 -8.51 -1.40 6.90
CA SER A 463 -9.37 -0.65 7.80
C SER A 463 -10.72 -1.32 8.02
N SER A 464 -11.38 -0.89 9.08
CA SER A 464 -12.75 -1.20 9.45
C SER A 464 -13.66 -0.03 9.10
N LEU A 465 -14.90 -0.31 8.72
CA LEU A 465 -15.94 0.73 8.69
C LEU A 465 -16.57 0.83 10.08
N ILE A 466 -16.43 2.00 10.69
CA ILE A 466 -16.97 2.32 12.02
C ILE A 466 -18.10 3.34 11.84
N ALA A 467 -19.31 2.94 12.21
CA ALA A 467 -20.48 3.81 12.13
C ALA A 467 -20.76 4.48 13.49
N VAL A 468 -20.88 5.79 13.48
CA VAL A 468 -21.16 6.61 14.68
C VAL A 468 -22.66 6.78 14.82
N LYS A 469 -23.22 6.30 15.92
CA LYS A 469 -24.65 6.36 16.25
C LYS A 469 -25.08 7.82 16.45
N SER A 470 -26.05 8.23 15.64
CA SER A 470 -26.74 9.50 15.79
C SER A 470 -27.97 9.37 16.68
N ASN A 471 -28.39 10.48 17.30
CA ASN A 471 -29.69 10.58 17.96
C ASN A 471 -30.84 10.74 16.93
N ASN A 472 -30.51 11.05 15.67
CA ASN A 472 -31.46 11.13 14.58
C ASN A 472 -31.55 9.78 13.84
N GLU A 473 -32.68 9.09 13.97
CA GLU A 473 -32.90 7.78 13.35
C GLU A 473 -32.86 7.82 11.81
N LYS A 474 -33.19 8.96 11.18
CA LYS A 474 -33.04 9.14 9.72
C LYS A 474 -31.58 8.99 9.30
N VAL A 475 -30.65 9.51 10.10
CA VAL A 475 -29.21 9.39 9.86
C VAL A 475 -28.77 7.93 10.00
N ASN A 476 -29.15 7.26 11.09
CA ASN A 476 -28.83 5.85 11.34
C ASN A 476 -29.35 4.94 10.21
N LYS A 477 -30.58 5.18 9.72
CA LYS A 477 -31.17 4.44 8.59
C LYS A 477 -30.37 4.62 7.29
N ASN A 478 -29.95 5.85 6.98
CA ASN A 478 -29.16 6.13 5.77
C ASN A 478 -27.73 5.56 5.85
N ILE A 479 -27.11 5.54 7.03
CA ILE A 479 -25.82 4.84 7.25
C ILE A 479 -25.97 3.35 6.90
N LYS A 480 -26.98 2.67 7.47
CA LYS A 480 -27.23 1.25 7.19
C LYS A 480 -27.51 0.98 5.72
N LYS A 481 -28.29 1.85 5.07
CA LYS A 481 -28.61 1.76 3.65
C LYS A 481 -27.36 1.85 2.78
N PHE A 482 -26.46 2.78 3.07
CA PHE A 482 -25.21 2.90 2.33
C PHE A 482 -24.30 1.69 2.54
N ILE A 483 -24.19 1.20 3.79
CA ILE A 483 -23.41 0.01 4.11
C ILE A 483 -23.97 -1.22 3.38
N ASP A 484 -25.28 -1.42 3.35
CA ASP A 484 -25.87 -2.52 2.58
C ASP A 484 -25.54 -2.41 1.08
N PHE A 485 -25.61 -1.21 0.51
CA PHE A 485 -25.21 -0.98 -0.88
C PHE A 485 -23.73 -1.26 -1.14
N LEU A 486 -22.82 -0.89 -0.23
CA LEU A 486 -21.39 -1.17 -0.40
C LEU A 486 -21.10 -2.67 -0.54
N TYR A 487 -21.85 -3.51 0.16
CA TYR A 487 -21.62 -4.95 0.21
C TYR A 487 -22.44 -5.73 -0.82
N ASN A 488 -23.68 -5.30 -1.07
CA ASN A 488 -24.68 -6.04 -1.87
C ASN A 488 -25.23 -5.25 -3.06
N GLY A 489 -24.84 -3.99 -3.22
CA GLY A 489 -25.36 -3.10 -4.26
C GLY A 489 -25.06 -3.58 -5.67
N THR A 490 -25.97 -3.25 -6.58
CA THR A 490 -25.93 -3.61 -8.01
C THR A 490 -26.16 -2.39 -8.90
N GLY A 491 -26.13 -2.56 -10.22
CA GLY A 491 -26.36 -1.48 -11.18
C GLY A 491 -25.10 -0.67 -11.51
N LEU A 492 -23.93 -1.18 -11.11
CA LEU A 492 -22.64 -0.72 -11.60
C LEU A 492 -22.28 -1.50 -12.86
N LYS A 493 -21.44 -0.90 -13.71
CA LYS A 493 -20.95 -1.52 -14.94
C LYS A 493 -19.44 -1.69 -14.88
N ASP A 494 -18.99 -2.87 -15.27
CA ASP A 494 -17.57 -3.17 -15.45
C ASP A 494 -17.02 -2.48 -16.72
N LEU A 495 -15.72 -2.64 -17.00
CA LEU A 495 -15.09 -2.02 -18.17
C LEU A 495 -15.62 -2.54 -19.54
N THR A 496 -16.33 -3.66 -19.56
CA THR A 496 -16.97 -4.21 -20.76
C THR A 496 -18.44 -3.80 -20.89
N GLY A 497 -19.00 -3.14 -19.87
CA GLY A 497 -20.42 -2.77 -19.80
C GLY A 497 -21.31 -3.85 -19.19
N ALA A 498 -20.73 -4.94 -18.68
CA ALA A 498 -21.47 -5.97 -17.95
C ALA A 498 -21.84 -5.50 -16.55
N ASP A 499 -22.93 -6.03 -15.98
CA ASP A 499 -23.29 -5.75 -14.60
C ASP A 499 -22.24 -6.30 -13.62
N ILE A 500 -21.92 -5.50 -12.61
CA ILE A 500 -20.96 -5.82 -11.55
C ILE A 500 -21.52 -5.36 -10.20
N SER A 501 -21.20 -6.08 -9.13
CA SER A 501 -21.57 -5.67 -7.77
C SER A 501 -20.71 -4.49 -7.30
N ALA A 502 -21.17 -3.75 -6.29
CA ALA A 502 -20.39 -2.68 -5.68
C ALA A 502 -19.04 -3.19 -5.12
N ALA A 503 -19.04 -4.38 -4.50
CA ALA A 503 -17.84 -5.01 -3.96
C ALA A 503 -16.82 -5.38 -5.06
N ASP A 504 -17.28 -5.99 -6.16
CA ASP A 504 -16.40 -6.35 -7.27
C ASP A 504 -15.93 -5.11 -8.06
N PHE A 505 -16.76 -4.07 -8.13
CA PHE A 505 -16.38 -2.78 -8.71
C PHE A 505 -15.27 -2.11 -7.89
N MET A 506 -15.35 -2.17 -6.55
CA MET A 506 -14.28 -1.70 -5.67
C MET A 506 -12.98 -2.44 -5.97
N ALA A 507 -13.02 -3.77 -6.09
CA ALA A 507 -11.86 -4.59 -6.45
C ALA A 507 -11.24 -4.17 -7.79
N GLU A 508 -12.07 -3.98 -8.82
CA GLU A 508 -11.63 -3.59 -10.16
C GLU A 508 -11.00 -2.18 -10.19
N GLN A 509 -11.60 -1.21 -9.49
CA GLN A 509 -11.24 0.20 -9.62
C GLN A 509 -10.17 0.65 -8.60
N SER A 510 -9.97 -0.09 -7.51
CA SER A 510 -9.12 0.37 -6.40
C SER A 510 -8.12 -0.66 -5.86
N ALA A 511 -8.17 -1.91 -6.32
CA ALA A 511 -7.49 -3.05 -5.71
C ALA A 511 -7.96 -3.44 -4.29
N TYR A 512 -8.97 -2.78 -3.71
CA TYR A 512 -9.52 -3.14 -2.40
C TYR A 512 -10.61 -4.20 -2.55
N PHE A 513 -10.70 -5.16 -1.63
CA PHE A 513 -11.81 -6.11 -1.63
C PHE A 513 -12.46 -6.28 -0.26
N ILE A 514 -13.75 -6.57 -0.29
CA ILE A 514 -14.57 -6.77 0.90
C ILE A 514 -14.57 -8.26 1.28
N PRO A 515 -14.18 -8.63 2.51
CA PRO A 515 -13.88 -10.02 2.89
C PRO A 515 -15.12 -10.83 3.33
N THR A 516 -16.11 -10.95 2.45
CA THR A 516 -17.30 -11.78 2.72
C THR A 516 -17.04 -13.27 2.50
N THR A 517 -17.96 -14.13 2.96
CA THR A 517 -17.93 -15.58 2.70
C THR A 517 -18.05 -15.93 1.22
N THR A 518 -18.63 -15.04 0.41
CA THR A 518 -18.71 -15.21 -1.05
C THR A 518 -17.43 -14.77 -1.75
N THR A 519 -16.74 -13.76 -1.21
CA THR A 519 -15.48 -13.24 -1.77
C THR A 519 -14.30 -14.16 -1.47
N ILE A 520 -14.20 -14.69 -0.26
CA ILE A 520 -13.05 -15.51 0.18
C ILE A 520 -13.29 -16.96 -0.22
N THR A 521 -13.22 -17.23 -1.52
CA THR A 521 -13.41 -18.56 -2.11
C THR A 521 -12.52 -18.77 -3.33
N GLN A 522 -12.20 -20.04 -3.62
CA GLN A 522 -11.50 -20.39 -4.87
C GLN A 522 -12.33 -20.03 -6.12
N ASN A 523 -13.66 -20.10 -6.02
CA ASN A 523 -14.56 -19.74 -7.12
C ASN A 523 -14.44 -18.26 -7.47
N LYS A 524 -14.42 -17.36 -6.47
CA LYS A 524 -14.20 -15.94 -6.72
C LYS A 524 -12.82 -15.65 -7.32
N ILE A 525 -11.76 -16.33 -6.85
CA ILE A 525 -10.42 -16.24 -7.47
C ILE A 525 -10.48 -16.59 -8.96
N ASN A 526 -11.15 -17.70 -9.32
CA ASN A 526 -11.27 -18.15 -10.71
C ASN A 526 -12.11 -17.18 -11.56
N GLU A 527 -13.18 -16.61 -11.00
CA GLU A 527 -13.99 -15.58 -11.64
C GLU A 527 -13.15 -14.34 -11.97
N LEU A 528 -12.40 -13.82 -10.99
CA LEU A 528 -11.55 -12.64 -11.17
C LEU A 528 -10.40 -12.90 -12.15
N LYS A 529 -9.80 -14.10 -12.15
CA LYS A 529 -8.81 -14.51 -13.16
C LYS A 529 -9.40 -14.51 -14.57
N THR A 530 -10.65 -14.97 -14.72
CA THR A 530 -11.35 -14.95 -16.01
C THR A 530 -11.58 -13.52 -16.47
N ARG A 531 -12.09 -12.64 -15.59
CA ARG A 531 -12.28 -11.20 -15.87
C ARG A 531 -10.96 -10.53 -16.26
N GLN A 532 -9.89 -10.78 -15.50
CA GLN A 532 -8.56 -10.26 -15.82
C GLN A 532 -8.07 -10.74 -17.20
N SER A 533 -8.29 -12.00 -17.56
CA SER A 533 -7.93 -12.52 -18.89
C SER A 533 -8.70 -11.81 -20.00
N THR A 534 -10.02 -11.62 -19.84
CA THR A 534 -10.84 -10.82 -20.77
C THR A 534 -10.28 -9.41 -20.93
N TYR A 535 -9.83 -8.79 -19.83
CA TYR A 535 -9.29 -7.43 -19.86
C TYR A 535 -7.93 -7.38 -20.57
N LYS A 536 -7.07 -8.38 -20.39
CA LYS A 536 -5.82 -8.52 -21.16
C LYS A 536 -6.08 -8.64 -22.66
N THR A 537 -7.09 -9.42 -23.07
CA THR A 537 -7.49 -9.50 -24.48
C THR A 537 -7.98 -8.15 -25.02
N LYS A 538 -8.86 -7.45 -24.27
CA LYS A 538 -9.36 -6.13 -24.66
C LYS A 538 -8.25 -5.07 -24.71
N LEU A 539 -7.28 -5.14 -23.82
CA LEU A 539 -6.10 -4.27 -23.83
C LEU A 539 -5.30 -4.46 -25.13
N ALA A 540 -5.03 -5.70 -25.54
CA ALA A 540 -4.31 -6.01 -26.78
C ALA A 540 -5.07 -5.56 -28.05
N GLU A 541 -6.40 -5.71 -28.06
CA GLU A 541 -7.26 -5.19 -29.14
C GLU A 541 -7.16 -3.65 -29.24
N LEU A 542 -7.14 -2.95 -28.10
CA LEU A 542 -7.00 -1.50 -28.03
C LEU A 542 -5.60 -1.05 -28.46
N ASP A 543 -4.54 -1.77 -28.07
CA ASP A 543 -3.18 -1.49 -28.49
C ASP A 543 -3.04 -1.53 -30.02
N THR A 544 -3.66 -2.52 -30.66
CA THR A 544 -3.69 -2.63 -32.13
C THR A 544 -4.41 -1.43 -32.79
N GLN A 545 -5.58 -1.04 -32.25
CA GLN A 545 -6.34 0.11 -32.77
C GLN A 545 -5.62 1.45 -32.55
N ILE A 546 -4.94 1.61 -31.42
CA ILE A 546 -4.14 2.80 -31.12
C ILE A 546 -2.95 2.88 -32.07
N ALA A 547 -2.23 1.76 -32.27
CA ALA A 547 -1.09 1.71 -33.18
C ALA A 547 -1.47 2.12 -34.61
N SER A 548 -2.61 1.62 -35.12
CA SER A 548 -3.07 1.95 -36.48
C SER A 548 -3.47 3.42 -36.67
N LYS A 549 -3.79 4.14 -35.60
CA LYS A 549 -4.24 5.55 -35.63
C LYS A 549 -3.17 6.55 -35.16
N LYS A 550 -2.07 6.06 -34.58
CA LYS A 550 -1.08 6.88 -33.88
C LYS A 550 -0.46 7.97 -34.76
N ALA A 551 0.08 7.60 -35.92
CA ALA A 551 0.79 8.54 -36.80
C ALA A 551 -0.12 9.69 -37.28
N GLU A 552 -1.36 9.38 -37.68
CA GLU A 552 -2.34 10.41 -38.08
C GLU A 552 -2.70 11.31 -36.89
N ALA A 553 -2.98 10.72 -35.72
CA ALA A 553 -3.33 11.49 -34.52
C ALA A 553 -2.20 12.42 -34.06
N GLU A 554 -0.93 11.97 -34.14
CA GLU A 554 0.24 12.79 -33.80
C GLU A 554 0.41 13.97 -34.77
N GLN A 555 0.16 13.77 -36.06
CA GLN A 555 0.17 14.86 -37.04
C GLN A 555 -0.93 15.89 -36.77
N ILE A 556 -2.14 15.43 -36.46
CA ILE A 556 -3.28 16.30 -36.11
C ILE A 556 -2.98 17.07 -34.82
N GLN A 557 -2.47 16.40 -33.78
CA GLN A 557 -2.10 17.02 -32.52
C GLN A 557 -1.01 18.09 -32.71
N ALA A 558 -0.01 17.83 -33.56
CA ALA A 558 1.03 18.81 -33.88
C ALA A 558 0.46 20.02 -34.63
N LYS A 559 -0.51 19.81 -35.52
CA LYS A 559 -1.22 20.89 -36.23
C LYS A 559 -2.00 21.78 -35.26
N VAL A 560 -2.79 21.19 -34.35
CA VAL A 560 -3.50 21.90 -33.27
C VAL A 560 -2.53 22.69 -32.42
N ALA A 561 -1.45 22.07 -31.93
CA ALA A 561 -0.46 22.73 -31.08
C ALA A 561 0.28 23.89 -31.78
N LYS A 562 0.48 23.81 -33.10
CA LYS A 562 1.04 24.91 -33.90
C LYS A 562 0.07 26.07 -34.00
N HIS A 563 -1.20 25.81 -34.28
CA HIS A 563 -2.24 26.85 -34.32
C HIS A 563 -2.45 27.52 -32.96
N GLU A 564 -2.43 26.76 -31.86
CA GLU A 564 -2.52 27.30 -30.49
C GLU A 564 -1.35 28.24 -30.14
N LYS A 565 -0.16 27.98 -30.68
CA LYS A 565 1.03 28.84 -30.50
C LYS A 565 1.05 30.04 -31.44
N ASP A 566 0.53 29.87 -32.65
CA ASP A 566 0.50 30.87 -33.72
C ASP A 566 -0.77 30.71 -34.54
N THR A 567 -1.73 31.60 -34.31
CA THR A 567 -3.06 31.56 -34.95
C THR A 567 -3.02 31.80 -36.46
N THR A 568 -1.87 32.18 -37.03
CA THR A 568 -1.69 32.29 -38.48
C THR A 568 -1.44 30.94 -39.17
N GLN A 569 -1.09 29.90 -38.41
CA GLN A 569 -0.98 28.53 -38.91
C GLN A 569 -2.37 27.91 -39.13
N PRO A 570 -2.56 27.02 -40.11
CA PRO A 570 -3.85 26.35 -40.32
C PRO A 570 -4.18 25.40 -39.16
N ASP A 571 -5.37 25.57 -38.57
CA ASP A 571 -5.90 24.65 -37.56
C ASP A 571 -6.34 23.31 -38.16
N ALA A 572 -6.49 22.30 -37.31
CA ALA A 572 -7.16 21.06 -37.65
C ALA A 572 -8.65 21.30 -38.01
N THR A 573 -9.09 20.65 -39.07
CA THR A 573 -10.50 20.57 -39.48
C THR A 573 -11.33 19.82 -38.43
N GLU A 574 -12.65 20.01 -38.43
CA GLU A 574 -13.55 19.29 -37.52
C GLU A 574 -13.46 17.76 -37.66
N ALA A 575 -13.25 17.27 -38.89
CA ALA A 575 -13.03 15.84 -39.13
C ALA A 575 -11.71 15.35 -38.51
N GLU A 576 -10.63 16.14 -38.61
CA GLU A 576 -9.35 15.84 -37.95
C GLU A 576 -9.48 15.87 -36.42
N LYS A 577 -10.16 16.88 -35.86
CA LYS A 577 -10.44 16.97 -34.41
C LYS A 577 -11.27 15.80 -33.90
N THR A 578 -12.24 15.32 -34.68
CA THR A 578 -13.02 14.11 -34.36
C THR A 578 -12.11 12.88 -34.28
N LYS A 579 -11.22 12.67 -35.26
CA LYS A 579 -10.26 11.56 -35.24
C LYS A 579 -9.31 11.62 -34.03
N LEU A 580 -8.84 12.81 -33.67
CA LEU A 580 -8.01 13.02 -32.48
C LEU A 580 -8.78 12.70 -31.19
N THR A 581 -10.07 13.09 -31.12
CA THR A 581 -10.96 12.78 -30.00
C THR A 581 -11.19 11.27 -29.87
N ASP A 582 -11.42 10.57 -30.98
CA ASP A 582 -11.55 9.11 -31.01
C ASP A 582 -10.27 8.42 -30.52
N PHE A 583 -9.12 8.87 -31.01
CA PHE A 583 -7.81 8.37 -30.58
C PHE A 583 -7.58 8.57 -29.07
N ASN A 584 -7.88 9.76 -28.54
CA ASN A 584 -7.78 10.05 -27.11
C ASN A 584 -8.76 9.20 -26.28
N THR A 585 -9.96 8.94 -26.81
CA THR A 585 -10.94 8.04 -26.19
C THR A 585 -10.42 6.60 -26.11
N LEU A 586 -9.78 6.10 -27.17
CA LEU A 586 -9.14 4.78 -27.17
C LEU A 586 -8.02 4.69 -26.12
N LYS A 587 -7.14 5.70 -26.04
CA LYS A 587 -6.11 5.76 -24.99
C LYS A 587 -6.71 5.76 -23.58
N GLY A 588 -7.79 6.53 -23.37
CA GLY A 588 -8.51 6.55 -22.10
C GLY A 588 -9.08 5.19 -21.71
N LYS A 589 -9.68 4.46 -22.66
CA LYS A 589 -10.17 3.09 -22.45
C LYS A 589 -9.02 2.12 -22.13
N ARG A 590 -7.95 2.17 -22.92
CA ARG A 590 -6.74 1.36 -22.70
C ARG A 590 -6.21 1.55 -21.28
N ALA A 591 -6.08 2.80 -20.84
CA ALA A 591 -5.57 3.12 -19.51
C ALA A 591 -6.41 2.51 -18.38
N LYS A 592 -7.74 2.50 -18.51
CA LYS A 592 -8.64 1.87 -17.52
C LYS A 592 -8.44 0.36 -17.44
N PHE A 593 -8.36 -0.33 -18.58
CA PHE A 593 -8.08 -1.78 -18.60
C PHE A 593 -6.72 -2.10 -17.98
N ASP A 594 -5.70 -1.31 -18.30
CA ASP A 594 -4.35 -1.48 -17.78
C ASP A 594 -4.30 -1.41 -16.24
N ILE A 595 -4.95 -0.38 -15.68
CA ILE A 595 -5.11 -0.19 -14.23
C ILE A 595 -5.89 -1.36 -13.61
N ALA A 596 -7.02 -1.75 -14.21
CA ALA A 596 -7.89 -2.79 -13.67
C ALA A 596 -7.19 -4.16 -13.67
N ILE A 597 -6.38 -4.49 -14.67
CA ILE A 597 -5.60 -5.74 -14.68
C ILE A 597 -4.69 -5.82 -13.45
N ASN A 598 -3.99 -4.73 -13.13
CA ASN A 598 -3.09 -4.65 -11.98
C ASN A 598 -3.86 -4.71 -10.64
N ASN A 599 -5.00 -4.02 -10.56
CA ASN A 599 -5.88 -4.08 -9.39
C ASN A 599 -6.41 -5.50 -9.15
N LEU A 600 -6.85 -6.18 -10.21
CA LEU A 600 -7.32 -7.57 -10.12
C LEU A 600 -6.19 -8.53 -9.71
N THR A 601 -4.95 -8.33 -10.18
CA THR A 601 -3.80 -9.13 -9.71
C THR A 601 -3.66 -9.04 -8.19
N SER A 602 -3.66 -7.82 -7.66
CA SER A 602 -3.57 -7.55 -6.22
C SER A 602 -4.68 -8.24 -5.42
N VAL A 603 -5.93 -8.10 -5.88
CA VAL A 603 -7.10 -8.69 -5.23
C VAL A 603 -7.05 -10.21 -5.28
N ILE A 604 -6.70 -10.80 -6.42
CA ILE A 604 -6.60 -12.26 -6.57
C ILE A 604 -5.61 -12.86 -5.57
N ILE A 605 -4.43 -12.25 -5.45
CA ILE A 605 -3.39 -12.70 -4.50
C ILE A 605 -3.88 -12.53 -3.06
N SER A 606 -4.46 -11.38 -2.74
CA SER A 606 -4.90 -11.11 -1.36
C SER A 606 -6.09 -11.98 -0.94
N ILE A 607 -7.00 -12.31 -1.85
CA ILE A 607 -8.08 -13.27 -1.58
C ILE A 607 -7.49 -14.66 -1.35
N ASP A 608 -6.47 -15.07 -2.10
CA ASP A 608 -5.79 -16.36 -1.88
C ASP A 608 -5.08 -16.41 -0.52
N SER A 609 -4.44 -15.31 -0.09
CA SER A 609 -3.87 -15.19 1.26
C SER A 609 -4.95 -15.31 2.35
N ALA A 610 -6.05 -14.57 2.19
CA ALA A 610 -7.18 -14.64 3.12
C ALA A 610 -7.79 -16.06 3.15
N LEU A 611 -7.91 -16.73 1.99
CA LEU A 611 -8.41 -18.09 1.87
C LEU A 611 -7.52 -19.10 2.61
N LYS A 612 -6.20 -18.99 2.46
CA LYS A 612 -5.22 -19.78 3.22
C LYS A 612 -5.33 -19.55 4.72
N PHE A 613 -5.55 -18.31 5.15
CA PHE A 613 -5.76 -17.96 6.55
C PHE A 613 -7.06 -18.56 7.11
N VAL A 614 -8.18 -18.43 6.43
CA VAL A 614 -9.47 -18.93 6.94
C VAL A 614 -9.53 -20.46 6.99
N ASN A 615 -8.80 -21.15 6.10
CA ASN A 615 -8.78 -22.61 6.02
C ASN A 615 -7.73 -23.28 6.93
N ASN A 616 -6.91 -22.51 7.66
CA ASN A 616 -5.87 -23.05 8.52
C ASN A 616 -6.01 -22.56 9.97
N GLU A 617 -6.38 -23.47 10.87
CA GLU A 617 -6.53 -23.19 12.30
C GLU A 617 -5.22 -22.79 13.00
N LYS A 618 -4.07 -23.18 12.45
CA LYS A 618 -2.74 -22.82 13.01
C LYS A 618 -2.22 -21.47 12.52
N THR A 619 -2.98 -20.75 11.70
CA THR A 619 -2.63 -19.39 11.27
C THR A 619 -3.30 -18.37 12.18
N GLY A 620 -2.52 -17.68 13.01
CA GLY A 620 -2.96 -16.54 13.81
C GLY A 620 -3.14 -15.28 12.97
N ILE A 621 -3.94 -14.32 13.47
CA ILE A 621 -4.10 -12.99 12.86
C ILE A 621 -3.35 -11.96 13.71
N LEU A 622 -2.59 -11.09 13.06
CA LEU A 622 -1.83 -10.05 13.75
C LEU A 622 -2.78 -9.07 14.45
N PRO A 623 -2.67 -8.85 15.78
CA PRO A 623 -3.53 -7.92 16.49
C PRO A 623 -3.27 -6.48 16.06
N GLN A 624 -4.36 -5.79 15.74
CA GLN A 624 -4.34 -4.36 15.51
C GLN A 624 -4.31 -3.60 16.84
N PRO A 625 -3.76 -2.37 16.87
CA PRO A 625 -3.79 -1.56 18.08
C PRO A 625 -5.22 -1.32 18.57
N ALA A 626 -5.43 -1.44 19.87
CA ALA A 626 -6.75 -1.36 20.48
C ALA A 626 -7.05 0.01 21.13
N ASN A 627 -6.04 0.86 21.34
CA ASN A 627 -6.17 2.23 21.83
C ASN A 627 -4.95 3.09 21.43
N THR A 628 -4.98 4.37 21.80
CA THR A 628 -3.89 5.35 21.53
C THR A 628 -2.56 4.98 22.19
N GLU A 629 -2.57 4.37 23.37
CA GLU A 629 -1.35 3.97 24.08
C GLU A 629 -0.65 2.78 23.41
N ILE A 630 -1.39 1.77 22.97
CA ILE A 630 -0.83 0.60 22.28
C ILE A 630 -0.28 0.96 20.90
N ILE A 631 -0.82 1.97 20.22
CA ILE A 631 -0.28 2.47 18.95
C ILE A 631 1.20 2.87 19.07
N LYS A 632 1.65 3.31 20.26
CA LYS A 632 3.05 3.71 20.48
C LYS A 632 4.05 2.56 20.28
N ILE A 633 3.67 1.31 20.58
CA ILE A 633 4.56 0.14 20.44
C ILE A 633 4.98 -0.09 18.98
N PRO A 634 4.07 -0.29 18.01
CA PRO A 634 4.45 -0.42 16.61
C PRO A 634 5.12 0.86 16.06
N THR A 635 4.74 2.05 16.51
CA THR A 635 5.44 3.29 16.13
C THR A 635 6.90 3.31 16.59
N ASN A 636 7.17 2.98 17.86
CA ASN A 636 8.52 2.89 18.41
C ASN A 636 9.35 1.83 17.68
N LEU A 637 8.72 0.69 17.35
CA LEU A 637 9.35 -0.38 16.58
C LEU A 637 9.70 0.08 15.16
N THR A 638 8.76 0.71 14.44
CA THR A 638 9.02 1.28 13.11
C THR A 638 10.18 2.25 13.16
N ASN A 639 10.23 3.14 14.15
CA ASN A 639 11.33 4.09 14.32
C ASN A 639 12.65 3.39 14.65
N ALA A 640 12.67 2.37 15.51
CA ALA A 640 13.89 1.63 15.82
C ALA A 640 14.45 0.93 14.58
N LEU A 641 13.60 0.20 13.85
CA LEU A 641 13.97 -0.48 12.62
C LEU A 641 14.43 0.51 11.55
N PHE A 642 13.67 1.57 11.28
CA PHE A 642 14.08 2.54 10.26
C PHE A 642 15.45 3.19 10.54
N GLU A 643 15.72 3.60 11.79
CA GLU A 643 17.01 4.19 12.14
C GLU A 643 18.19 3.24 11.94
N SER A 644 17.98 1.92 12.01
CA SER A 644 19.02 0.91 11.81
C SER A 644 19.47 0.75 10.35
N THR A 645 18.63 1.18 9.40
CA THR A 645 18.94 1.13 7.95
C THR A 645 19.07 2.52 7.34
N LYS A 646 19.32 3.55 8.16
CA LYS A 646 19.58 4.89 7.64
C LYS A 646 20.87 4.90 6.82
N LYS A 647 20.78 5.58 5.68
CA LYS A 647 21.89 5.81 4.76
C LYS A 647 23.12 6.40 5.45
N ASP A 648 22.91 7.45 6.24
CA ASP A 648 23.96 8.13 6.98
C ASP A 648 23.76 7.90 8.47
N LYS A 649 24.79 7.35 9.11
CA LYS A 649 24.82 7.12 10.53
C LYS A 649 23.64 6.24 10.98
N PRO A 650 23.57 4.98 10.52
CA PRO A 650 22.60 4.03 11.06
C PRO A 650 22.80 3.91 12.57
N THR A 651 21.68 3.73 13.28
CA THR A 651 21.67 3.53 14.73
C THR A 651 21.48 2.06 15.03
N HIS A 652 22.55 1.41 15.48
CA HIS A 652 22.48 0.03 15.99
C HIS A 652 22.28 0.06 17.50
N LEU A 653 21.26 -0.64 17.97
CA LEU A 653 20.90 -0.68 19.38
C LEU A 653 21.31 -2.02 20.00
N THR A 654 21.73 -1.99 21.26
CA THR A 654 21.81 -3.24 22.03
C THR A 654 20.41 -3.81 22.27
N LYS A 655 20.31 -5.07 22.69
CA LYS A 655 19.03 -5.69 23.09
C LYS A 655 18.29 -4.87 24.15
N GLU A 656 19.02 -4.34 25.13
CA GLU A 656 18.46 -3.57 26.24
C GLU A 656 17.99 -2.17 25.79
N ASP A 657 18.80 -1.48 24.98
CA ASP A 657 18.44 -0.18 24.43
C ASP A 657 17.23 -0.29 23.49
N PHE A 658 17.17 -1.36 22.69
CA PHE A 658 16.03 -1.65 21.84
C PHE A 658 14.75 -1.85 22.65
N LEU A 659 14.78 -2.68 23.70
CA LEU A 659 13.62 -2.90 24.56
C LEU A 659 13.18 -1.61 25.27
N THR A 660 14.15 -0.81 25.73
CA THR A 660 13.89 0.50 26.33
C THR A 660 13.20 1.44 25.34
N LYS A 661 13.71 1.52 24.10
CA LYS A 661 13.11 2.33 23.02
C LYS A 661 11.72 1.83 22.64
N LEU A 662 11.52 0.51 22.53
CA LEU A 662 10.25 -0.11 22.18
C LEU A 662 9.14 0.25 23.18
N LEU A 663 9.47 0.22 24.48
CA LEU A 663 8.52 0.45 25.58
C LEU A 663 8.43 1.92 26.01
N ASN A 664 9.21 2.80 25.39
CA ASN A 664 9.26 4.21 25.74
C ASN A 664 7.89 4.88 25.63
N ASN A 665 7.52 5.67 26.65
CA ASN A 665 6.25 6.39 26.74
C ASN A 665 4.97 5.54 26.64
N VAL A 666 5.07 4.21 26.78
CA VAL A 666 3.90 3.33 26.91
C VAL A 666 3.48 3.36 28.38
N GLN A 667 2.45 4.13 28.73
CA GLN A 667 1.91 4.17 30.10
C GLN A 667 0.68 3.28 30.16
N ILE A 668 0.73 2.22 30.96
CA ILE A 668 -0.44 1.35 31.17
C ILE A 668 -0.50 1.06 32.67
N ASN A 669 -1.65 1.39 33.25
CA ASN A 669 -2.01 1.16 34.65
C ASN A 669 -2.24 -0.33 34.91
#